data_AF-A0A958KDW9-F1
#
_entry.id   AF-A0A958KDW9-F1
#
_cell.length_a   1.000
_cell.length_b   1.000
_cell.length_c   1.000
_cell.angle_alpha   90.00
_cell.angle_beta   90.00
_cell.angle_gamma   90.00
#
_symmetry.space_group_name_H-M   'P 1'
#
loop_
_entity.id
_entity.type
_entity.pdbx_description
1 polymer ?
#
loop_
_entity_poly.entity_id
_entity_poly.type
_entity_poly.pdbx_seq_one_letter_code
_entity_poly.pdbx_strand_id
1 'polypeptide(L)'
;MKRFLIIALFIGSTFPAWAKTTMDSQTYGVLIEKLEGVNSKAKLSDVSRFGIKLRLADLYAERARRVLLEKEDNQCKDCPSPYRDRIKSLNYYNQIFEEPSLIEHRGRMLLQMAHLYEVTDQLAKAKNLYQNIISGKVQKLTKDINGLAHVGLGDLHYKDGQFGTAKTLFTKALSFNIDSAGYTASKIAWCYFNLGDAKSAVNWQTKILQSESYLSRSTSSGLEVDESIHMDAARDLATFLAQTPVTKNDVVQLFNLSPEDHKLDNVSYLAEELERLGKTPSSLIAWRYYLENQPHTSRKLKALVYVAKVQLVLNREQSALGDMTEAAQIWQKTGCQLDADECKELQDQFRQTIIDWNQRRKNKPSPYLVKAYELFTKTFPKDIDMIYWAAQTAKKRRDYAQSAQFFRQTSDLARQLLSDNSDSVKIKNIAEGSLLGEVEMAEASKDSKLKTQAYENYLKHSTKKEKQFEVSYQLAYMDYEKRDYKTAADKFYKLAVDTKLGSSPLKKKSADLALDSLAALKKEDTLSEWADQFSRVFPAAALEFRSIARKSRLNLVAVKLNDEKSEKSEYKEAQSHLAKVSLQGSSDKEKIAYYKNKTLLALKLDQLNEVNDAASGLLSLKGLSKNDHLWAQKQQLIVAQKQKRFRRAYQLAKKINDPALNPEQKSLQLALLADLANINSKKHYLDFIKYTNSYEKANQARAHLILKSRYPWNELKKELSSLKKTPELLGRLALEVYAKYRNQVSAELIIKQPGVTRYAAGRSLQRQLVRPSLVAKSRRIESHRVSTKSDYLLKKTLKQHIDLLKDLETETNKIIALNDWILQIIALNKLAEQNNRLAEIIEQLPVPRGLSDDENAKYKGLLAQQAQPFKTTNDSIRKKLDQFWNNQSTFEAVIENYKSSPRPIKNLMKPEMQELAKYAPFFKRQAILSAIKNNDEGQSLEHGIQARANPLDGRQK
;
A
#
# COMPACT_ATOMS: atom_id res chain seq x y z
N MET A 1 48.12 -44.11 -15.64
CA MET A 1 48.60 -45.50 -15.79
C MET A 1 50.14 -45.58 -15.70
N LYS A 2 50.76 -44.94 -14.70
CA LYS A 2 52.19 -45.05 -14.32
C LYS A 2 52.31 -44.49 -12.90
N ARG A 3 52.22 -45.35 -11.90
CA ARG A 3 52.56 -45.20 -10.47
C ARG A 3 52.02 -46.46 -9.79
N PHE A 4 52.60 -47.60 -10.14
CA PHE A 4 52.58 -48.74 -9.22
C PHE A 4 53.61 -48.38 -8.15
N LEU A 5 53.12 -48.09 -6.95
CA LEU A 5 53.97 -48.01 -5.77
C LEU A 5 54.44 -49.45 -5.54
N ILE A 6 55.62 -49.77 -6.07
CA ILE A 6 56.33 -50.98 -5.71
C ILE A 6 56.75 -50.74 -4.26
N ILE A 7 55.92 -51.17 -3.31
CA ILE A 7 56.38 -51.41 -1.95
C ILE A 7 57.37 -52.57 -2.10
N ALA A 8 58.64 -52.22 -2.30
CA ALA A 8 59.74 -53.16 -2.17
C ALA A 8 59.84 -53.50 -0.68
N LEU A 9 58.96 -54.39 -0.24
CA LEU A 9 59.11 -55.17 0.98
C LEU A 9 60.38 -56.00 0.79
N PHE A 10 61.53 -55.41 1.14
CA PHE A 10 62.73 -56.15 1.49
C PHE A 10 62.44 -56.86 2.82
N ILE A 11 61.57 -57.87 2.77
CA ILE A 11 61.45 -58.84 3.84
C ILE A 11 62.79 -59.56 3.84
N GLY A 12 63.60 -59.29 4.86
CA GLY A 12 64.82 -60.03 5.14
C GLY A 12 64.48 -61.51 5.14
N SER A 13 64.85 -62.19 4.06
CA SER A 13 64.67 -63.62 3.85
C SER A 13 64.93 -64.36 5.14
N THR A 14 63.87 -64.99 5.65
CA THR A 14 63.86 -65.84 6.83
C THR A 14 64.64 -67.12 6.55
N PHE A 15 65.97 -67.02 6.52
CA PHE A 15 66.83 -68.17 6.79
C PHE A 15 66.99 -68.30 8.31
N PRO A 16 66.84 -69.52 8.87
CA PRO A 16 66.95 -69.73 10.31
C PRO A 16 68.37 -69.38 10.79
N ALA A 17 68.45 -68.52 11.80
CA ALA A 17 69.67 -68.22 12.52
C ALA A 17 70.07 -69.43 13.37
N TRP A 18 71.22 -70.04 13.08
CA TRP A 18 71.76 -71.14 13.89
C TRP A 18 72.71 -70.63 15.01
N ALA A 19 72.50 -69.39 15.47
CA ALA A 19 73.09 -68.87 16.70
C ALA A 19 71.95 -68.33 17.59
N LYS A 20 71.65 -69.03 18.68
CA LYS A 20 70.51 -68.80 19.58
C LYS A 20 70.65 -67.56 20.49
N THR A 21 71.53 -66.62 20.13
CA THR A 21 71.72 -65.29 20.74
C THR A 21 72.18 -64.34 19.65
N THR A 22 71.33 -63.39 19.24
CA THR A 22 71.67 -62.38 18.24
C THR A 22 72.63 -61.36 18.84
N MET A 23 73.90 -61.48 18.49
CA MET A 23 74.95 -60.53 18.84
C MET A 23 74.83 -59.26 17.98
N ASP A 24 75.26 -58.10 18.48
CA ASP A 24 75.39 -56.89 17.64
C ASP A 24 76.53 -57.04 16.61
N SER A 25 76.56 -56.17 15.60
CA SER A 25 77.56 -56.23 14.54
C SER A 25 79.01 -56.10 15.03
N GLN A 26 79.25 -55.40 16.15
CA GLN A 26 80.58 -55.22 16.75
C GLN A 26 81.07 -56.52 17.40
N THR A 27 80.19 -57.19 18.14
CA THR A 27 80.45 -58.46 18.81
C THR A 27 80.73 -59.56 17.78
N TYR A 28 79.99 -59.58 16.66
CA TYR A 28 80.34 -60.43 15.51
C TYR A 28 81.75 -60.10 14.97
N GLY A 29 82.12 -58.82 14.90
CA GLY A 29 83.44 -58.39 14.46
C GLY A 29 84.58 -58.93 15.33
N VAL A 30 84.46 -58.82 16.64
CA VAL A 30 85.46 -59.35 17.60
C VAL A 30 85.61 -60.87 17.45
N LEU A 31 84.50 -61.60 17.28
CA LEU A 31 84.55 -63.06 17.12
C LEU A 31 85.20 -63.48 15.80
N ILE A 32 84.90 -62.76 14.71
CA ILE A 32 85.52 -62.97 13.40
C ILE A 32 87.03 -62.75 13.49
N GLU A 33 87.50 -61.65 14.09
CA GLU A 33 88.92 -61.35 14.22
C GLU A 33 89.67 -62.45 14.99
N LYS A 34 89.11 -62.90 16.11
CA LYS A 34 89.68 -64.02 16.89
C LYS A 34 89.80 -65.29 16.07
N LEU A 35 88.75 -65.68 15.35
CA LEU A 35 88.73 -66.90 14.54
C LEU A 35 89.64 -66.80 13.30
N GLU A 36 89.77 -65.63 12.68
CA GLU A 36 90.74 -65.41 11.60
C GLU A 36 92.18 -65.54 12.12
N GLY A 37 92.46 -65.00 13.31
CA GLY A 37 93.74 -65.16 13.98
C GLY A 37 94.09 -66.64 14.22
N VAL A 38 93.14 -67.45 14.69
CA VAL A 38 93.34 -68.90 14.88
C VAL A 38 93.53 -69.61 13.53
N ASN A 39 92.70 -69.31 12.53
CA ASN A 39 92.79 -69.93 11.19
C ASN A 39 94.11 -69.62 10.47
N SER A 40 94.71 -68.45 10.72
CA SER A 40 96.01 -68.06 10.15
C SER A 40 97.20 -68.83 10.73
N LYS A 41 97.09 -69.31 11.97
CA LYS A 41 98.14 -70.06 12.68
C LYS A 41 98.00 -71.59 12.57
N ALA A 42 96.84 -72.08 12.10
CA ALA A 42 96.58 -73.50 11.93
C ALA A 42 97.40 -74.10 10.77
N LYS A 43 97.98 -75.30 10.98
CA LYS A 43 98.73 -76.02 9.93
C LYS A 43 97.78 -76.45 8.80
N LEU A 44 98.31 -76.53 7.58
CA LEU A 44 97.54 -76.94 6.39
C LEU A 44 96.94 -78.37 6.52
N SER A 45 97.54 -79.24 7.33
CA SER A 45 97.10 -80.62 7.55
C SER A 45 96.08 -80.80 8.68
N ASP A 46 95.66 -79.73 9.36
CA ASP A 46 94.74 -79.81 10.50
C ASP A 46 93.27 -79.82 10.04
N VAL A 47 92.59 -80.96 10.24
CA VAL A 47 91.18 -81.17 9.84
C VAL A 47 90.23 -80.22 10.61
N SER A 48 90.59 -79.79 11.81
CA SER A 48 89.78 -78.83 12.59
C SER A 48 89.67 -77.46 11.91
N ARG A 49 90.60 -77.13 11.00
CA ARG A 49 90.60 -75.89 10.22
C ARG A 49 89.36 -75.75 9.34
N PHE A 50 88.80 -76.84 8.84
CA PHE A 50 87.58 -76.79 8.01
C PHE A 50 86.37 -76.36 8.83
N GLY A 51 86.25 -76.82 10.09
CA GLY A 51 85.21 -76.36 11.01
C GLY A 51 85.35 -74.87 11.37
N ILE A 52 86.59 -74.37 11.55
CA ILE A 52 86.85 -72.94 11.77
C ILE A 52 86.43 -72.10 10.56
N LYS A 53 86.77 -72.54 9.34
CA LYS A 53 86.37 -71.85 8.11
C LYS A 53 84.85 -71.86 7.90
N LEU A 54 84.16 -72.96 8.23
CA LEU A 54 82.70 -73.03 8.20
C LEU A 54 82.09 -72.00 9.15
N ARG A 55 82.59 -71.94 10.39
CA ARG A 55 82.12 -70.96 11.38
C ARG A 55 82.41 -69.52 10.95
N LEU A 56 83.58 -69.26 10.36
CA LEU A 56 83.89 -67.95 9.78
C LEU A 56 82.91 -67.59 8.67
N ALA A 57 82.59 -68.52 7.76
CA ALA A 57 81.63 -68.29 6.68
C ALA A 57 80.25 -67.90 7.23
N ASP A 58 79.74 -68.63 8.23
CA ASP A 58 78.47 -68.33 8.89
C ASP A 58 78.49 -66.95 9.56
N LEU A 59 79.54 -66.64 10.33
CA LEU A 59 79.66 -65.38 11.06
C LEU A 59 79.74 -64.17 10.12
N TYR A 60 80.45 -64.29 9.01
CA TYR A 60 80.50 -63.26 7.98
C TYR A 60 79.12 -63.03 7.34
N ALA A 61 78.37 -64.10 7.05
CA ALA A 61 77.03 -63.98 6.50
C ALA A 61 76.05 -63.33 7.51
N GLU A 62 76.09 -63.74 8.77
CA GLU A 62 75.23 -63.19 9.83
C GLU A 62 75.56 -61.73 10.16
N ARG A 63 76.86 -61.36 10.23
CA ARG A 63 77.25 -59.96 10.40
C ARG A 63 76.74 -59.10 9.25
N ALA A 64 76.82 -59.58 8.02
CA ALA A 64 76.29 -58.86 6.86
C ALA A 64 74.76 -58.65 6.95
N ARG A 65 74.01 -59.64 7.45
CA ARG A 65 72.56 -59.53 7.68
C ARG A 65 72.26 -58.52 8.80
N ARG A 66 72.97 -58.62 9.93
CA ARG A 66 72.79 -57.74 11.10
C ARG A 66 73.08 -56.28 10.79
N VAL A 67 74.17 -56.01 10.07
CA VAL A 67 74.53 -54.64 9.65
C VAL A 67 73.44 -53.99 8.79
N LEU A 68 72.75 -54.78 7.95
CA LEU A 68 71.67 -54.23 7.13
C LEU A 68 70.48 -53.80 8.00
N LEU A 69 70.08 -54.63 8.95
CA LEU A 69 69.02 -54.28 9.91
C LEU A 69 69.40 -53.06 10.75
N GLU A 70 70.63 -53.00 11.28
CA GLU A 70 71.11 -51.84 12.06
C GLU A 70 71.19 -50.55 11.22
N LYS A 71 71.39 -50.64 9.90
CA LYS A 71 71.34 -49.49 8.99
C LYS A 71 69.92 -49.00 8.75
N GLU A 72 68.96 -49.91 8.61
CA GLU A 72 67.54 -49.58 8.46
C GLU A 72 67.01 -48.86 9.70
N ASP A 73 67.45 -49.27 10.89
CA ASP A 73 67.06 -48.66 12.17
C ASP A 73 67.86 -47.37 12.52
N ASN A 74 68.71 -46.86 11.62
CA ASN A 74 69.65 -45.74 11.86
C ASN A 74 70.60 -45.95 13.06
N GLN A 75 70.83 -47.19 13.48
CA GLN A 75 71.65 -47.55 14.64
C GLN A 75 73.15 -47.64 14.34
N CYS A 76 73.57 -47.52 13.08
CA CYS A 76 74.98 -47.59 12.70
C CYS A 76 75.43 -46.55 11.65
N LYS A 77 76.42 -45.72 12.02
CA LYS A 77 77.01 -44.68 11.14
C LYS A 77 78.25 -45.17 10.36
N ASP A 78 79.10 -46.02 10.94
CA ASP A 78 80.37 -46.52 10.35
C ASP A 78 80.43 -48.06 10.30
N CYS A 79 79.41 -48.70 9.76
CA CYS A 79 79.33 -50.17 9.72
C CYS A 79 80.18 -50.82 8.61
N PRO A 80 80.72 -52.03 8.85
CA PRO A 80 81.38 -52.85 7.82
C PRO A 80 80.51 -53.03 6.56
N SER A 81 81.13 -53.19 5.39
CA SER A 81 80.39 -53.42 4.14
C SER A 81 79.72 -54.81 4.13
N PRO A 82 78.38 -54.90 4.11
CA PRO A 82 77.68 -56.18 4.02
C PRO A 82 78.07 -56.96 2.77
N TYR A 83 78.35 -56.25 1.67
CA TYR A 83 78.80 -56.85 0.42
C TYR A 83 80.15 -57.55 0.58
N ARG A 84 81.14 -56.89 1.21
CA ARG A 84 82.46 -57.51 1.45
C ARG A 84 82.36 -58.75 2.32
N ASP A 85 81.54 -58.70 3.36
CA ASP A 85 81.32 -59.83 4.25
C ASP A 85 80.64 -61.01 3.55
N ARG A 86 79.64 -60.75 2.70
CA ARG A 86 79.00 -61.78 1.86
C ARG A 86 80.00 -62.46 0.91
N ILE A 87 80.87 -61.68 0.27
CA ILE A 87 81.93 -62.23 -0.61
C ILE A 87 82.94 -63.06 0.19
N LYS A 88 83.36 -62.59 1.37
CA LYS A 88 84.23 -63.37 2.27
C LYS A 88 83.59 -64.68 2.70
N SER A 89 82.31 -64.65 3.06
CA SER A 89 81.54 -65.85 3.41
C SER A 89 81.50 -66.85 2.24
N LEU A 90 81.16 -66.40 1.03
CA LEU A 90 81.19 -67.21 -0.18
C LEU A 90 82.58 -67.83 -0.44
N ASN A 91 83.65 -67.07 -0.26
CA ASN A 91 85.01 -67.56 -0.44
C ASN A 91 85.34 -68.68 0.55
N TYR A 92 84.96 -68.54 1.83
CA TYR A 92 85.16 -69.60 2.82
C TYR A 92 84.32 -70.84 2.52
N TYR A 93 83.05 -70.70 2.15
CA TYR A 93 82.23 -71.84 1.75
C TYR A 93 82.80 -72.57 0.53
N ASN A 94 83.21 -71.85 -0.52
CA ASN A 94 83.82 -72.45 -1.72
C ASN A 94 85.10 -73.24 -1.40
N GLN A 95 85.92 -72.78 -0.44
CA GLN A 95 87.15 -73.47 -0.05
C GLN A 95 86.92 -74.80 0.66
N ILE A 96 85.77 -74.98 1.32
CA ILE A 96 85.49 -76.13 2.20
C ILE A 96 84.33 -76.99 1.70
N PHE A 97 83.69 -76.62 0.59
CA PHE A 97 82.47 -77.29 0.10
C PHE A 97 82.68 -78.79 -0.21
N GLU A 98 83.79 -79.12 -0.87
CA GLU A 98 84.12 -80.49 -1.27
C GLU A 98 84.76 -81.33 -0.14
N GLU A 99 84.96 -80.74 1.04
CA GLU A 99 85.61 -81.42 2.16
C GLU A 99 84.74 -82.60 2.67
N PRO A 100 85.25 -83.85 2.71
CA PRO A 100 84.47 -85.01 3.11
C PRO A 100 83.98 -84.95 4.57
N SER A 101 84.76 -84.35 5.47
CA SER A 101 84.41 -84.23 6.89
C SER A 101 83.20 -83.32 7.16
N LEU A 102 82.76 -82.53 6.18
CA LEU A 102 81.61 -81.61 6.27
C LEU A 102 80.38 -82.11 5.49
N ILE A 103 80.32 -83.39 5.12
CA ILE A 103 79.23 -83.99 4.32
C ILE A 103 77.82 -83.68 4.89
N GLU A 104 77.66 -83.66 6.21
CA GLU A 104 76.38 -83.39 6.89
C GLU A 104 75.96 -81.91 6.83
N HIS A 105 76.90 -80.99 6.60
CA HIS A 105 76.64 -79.55 6.48
C HIS A 105 76.42 -79.10 5.04
N ARG A 106 76.75 -79.92 4.03
CA ARG A 106 76.70 -79.53 2.61
C ARG A 106 75.37 -78.97 2.15
N GLY A 107 74.25 -79.55 2.61
CA GLY A 107 72.92 -79.05 2.27
C GLY A 107 72.68 -77.61 2.74
N ARG A 108 73.09 -77.29 3.97
CA ARG A 108 72.95 -75.95 4.54
C ARG A 108 73.92 -74.97 3.88
N MET A 109 75.15 -75.41 3.63
CA MET A 109 76.15 -74.61 2.91
C MET A 109 75.66 -74.23 1.51
N LEU A 110 75.11 -75.18 0.75
CA LEU A 110 74.58 -74.90 -0.59
C LEU A 110 73.43 -73.90 -0.56
N LEU A 111 72.49 -74.08 0.38
CA LEU A 111 71.36 -73.19 0.54
C LEU A 111 71.82 -71.78 0.90
N GLN A 112 72.77 -71.65 1.83
CA GLN A 112 73.35 -70.37 2.23
C GLN A 112 74.17 -69.74 1.10
N MET A 113 74.94 -70.53 0.33
CA MET A 113 75.66 -70.05 -0.85
C MET A 113 74.69 -69.56 -1.93
N ALA A 114 73.61 -70.30 -2.20
CA ALA A 114 72.58 -69.88 -3.16
C ALA A 114 71.97 -68.53 -2.75
N HIS A 115 71.62 -68.38 -1.47
CA HIS A 115 71.13 -67.13 -0.93
C HIS A 115 72.16 -66.00 -1.02
N LEU A 116 73.42 -66.25 -0.65
CA LEU A 116 74.51 -65.27 -0.75
C LEU A 116 74.77 -64.82 -2.19
N TYR A 117 74.72 -65.75 -3.16
CA TYR A 117 74.80 -65.41 -4.58
C TYR A 117 73.60 -64.56 -5.01
N GLU A 118 72.39 -64.86 -4.51
CA GLU A 118 71.21 -64.03 -4.77
C GLU A 118 71.38 -62.61 -4.23
N VAL A 119 71.77 -62.44 -2.96
CA VAL A 119 71.91 -61.10 -2.33
C VAL A 119 73.19 -60.36 -2.73
N THR A 120 74.05 -60.98 -3.54
CA THR A 120 75.20 -60.34 -4.21
C THR A 120 74.97 -60.17 -5.72
N ASP A 121 73.73 -60.31 -6.18
CA ASP A 121 73.29 -60.13 -7.57
C ASP A 121 73.92 -61.10 -8.58
N GLN A 122 74.42 -62.25 -8.11
CA GLN A 122 74.92 -63.34 -8.95
C GLN A 122 73.79 -64.36 -9.23
N LEU A 123 72.68 -63.87 -9.79
CA LEU A 123 71.41 -64.60 -9.89
C LEU A 123 71.51 -65.92 -10.66
N ALA A 124 72.33 -66.00 -11.71
CA ALA A 124 72.52 -67.25 -12.47
C ALA A 124 73.11 -68.37 -11.61
N LYS A 125 74.07 -68.03 -10.73
CA LYS A 125 74.67 -68.99 -9.79
C LYS A 125 73.67 -69.40 -8.72
N ALA A 126 72.91 -68.43 -8.17
CA ALA A 126 71.85 -68.70 -7.21
C ALA A 126 70.79 -69.66 -7.77
N LYS A 127 70.26 -69.38 -8.97
CA LYS A 127 69.28 -70.25 -9.66
C LYS A 127 69.81 -71.68 -9.84
N ASN A 128 71.03 -71.81 -10.35
CA ASN A 128 71.66 -73.12 -10.58
C ASN A 128 71.79 -73.90 -9.25
N LEU A 129 72.24 -73.25 -8.18
CA LEU A 129 72.37 -73.90 -6.88
C LEU A 129 71.02 -74.32 -6.30
N TYR A 130 69.99 -73.46 -6.32
CA TYR A 130 68.66 -73.86 -5.88
C TYR A 130 68.12 -75.04 -6.72
N GLN A 131 68.31 -75.05 -8.04
CA GLN A 131 67.91 -76.16 -8.92
C GLN A 131 68.67 -77.46 -8.60
N ASN A 132 69.96 -77.38 -8.27
CA ASN A 132 70.75 -78.55 -7.88
C ASN A 132 70.28 -79.15 -6.56
N ILE A 133 69.88 -78.31 -5.59
CA ILE A 133 69.28 -78.77 -4.34
C ILE A 133 67.94 -79.47 -4.61
N ILE A 134 67.06 -78.86 -5.43
CA ILE A 134 65.72 -79.38 -5.74
C ILE A 134 65.78 -80.70 -6.54
N SER A 135 66.72 -80.82 -7.48
CA SER A 135 66.86 -81.99 -8.36
C SER A 135 67.48 -83.22 -7.67
N GLY A 136 67.84 -83.13 -6.38
CA GLY A 136 68.37 -84.26 -5.63
C GLY A 136 69.79 -84.69 -6.05
N LYS A 137 70.51 -83.84 -6.80
CA LYS A 137 71.91 -84.08 -7.21
C LYS A 137 72.90 -84.07 -6.04
N VAL A 138 72.43 -83.76 -4.83
CA VAL A 138 73.22 -83.64 -3.61
C VAL A 138 72.72 -84.67 -2.58
N GLN A 139 73.65 -85.45 -2.03
CA GLN A 139 73.34 -86.51 -1.07
C GLN A 139 72.99 -85.95 0.33
N LYS A 140 72.16 -86.67 1.09
CA LYS A 140 71.80 -86.40 2.50
C LYS A 140 71.15 -85.01 2.77
N LEU A 141 70.24 -84.56 1.91
CA LEU A 141 69.46 -83.33 2.15
C LEU A 141 68.23 -83.59 3.06
N THR A 142 68.00 -82.72 4.04
CA THR A 142 66.76 -82.71 4.83
C THR A 142 65.59 -82.13 4.03
N LYS A 143 64.35 -82.53 4.34
CA LYS A 143 63.13 -82.01 3.70
C LYS A 143 63.01 -80.48 3.78
N ASP A 144 63.39 -79.89 4.90
CA ASP A 144 63.34 -78.45 5.14
C ASP A 144 64.24 -77.66 4.17
N ILE A 145 65.49 -78.09 3.98
CA ILE A 145 66.42 -77.52 2.98
C ILE A 145 65.82 -77.56 1.56
N ASN A 146 65.13 -78.65 1.21
CA ASN A 146 64.47 -78.77 -0.09
C ASN A 146 63.29 -77.78 -0.21
N GLY A 147 62.49 -77.64 0.85
CA GLY A 147 61.42 -76.65 0.91
C GLY A 147 61.93 -75.21 0.78
N LEU A 148 62.97 -74.84 1.53
CA LEU A 148 63.59 -73.51 1.45
C LEU A 148 64.24 -73.22 0.09
N ALA A 149 64.82 -74.23 -0.57
CA ALA A 149 65.33 -74.07 -1.93
C ALA A 149 64.21 -73.80 -2.95
N HIS A 150 63.04 -74.43 -2.78
CA HIS A 150 61.85 -74.10 -3.58
C HIS A 150 61.37 -72.66 -3.33
N VAL A 151 61.42 -72.17 -2.08
CA VAL A 151 61.11 -70.76 -1.77
C VAL A 151 62.11 -69.83 -2.47
N GLY A 152 63.41 -70.05 -2.32
CA GLY A 152 64.44 -69.20 -2.93
C GLY A 152 64.36 -69.16 -4.47
N LEU A 153 64.17 -70.32 -5.11
CA LEU A 153 63.94 -70.34 -6.57
C LEU A 153 62.61 -69.68 -6.96
N GLY A 154 61.57 -69.89 -6.15
CA GLY A 154 60.27 -69.23 -6.31
C GLY A 154 60.38 -67.72 -6.26
N ASP A 155 61.14 -67.17 -5.32
CA ASP A 155 61.37 -65.73 -5.17
C ASP A 155 62.13 -65.14 -6.37
N LEU A 156 63.11 -65.86 -6.91
CA LEU A 156 63.80 -65.44 -8.14
C LEU A 156 62.83 -65.38 -9.33
N HIS A 157 61.98 -66.39 -9.51
CA HIS A 157 60.96 -66.37 -10.56
C HIS A 157 59.89 -65.30 -10.32
N TYR A 158 59.55 -65.02 -9.05
CA TYR A 158 58.62 -63.96 -8.68
C TYR A 158 59.18 -62.59 -9.07
N LYS A 159 60.46 -62.33 -8.76
CA LYS A 159 61.18 -61.09 -9.13
C LYS A 159 61.26 -60.90 -10.65
N ASP A 160 61.39 -62.00 -11.40
CA ASP A 160 61.38 -61.99 -12.87
C ASP A 160 59.97 -61.81 -13.49
N GLY A 161 58.92 -61.65 -12.67
CA GLY A 161 57.53 -61.55 -13.12
C GLY A 161 56.93 -62.88 -13.62
N GLN A 162 57.61 -64.01 -13.40
CA GLN A 162 57.17 -65.34 -13.80
C GLN A 162 56.26 -65.97 -12.73
N PHE A 163 55.14 -65.31 -12.44
CA PHE A 163 54.26 -65.65 -11.31
C PHE A 163 53.66 -67.05 -11.38
N GLY A 164 53.42 -67.61 -12.58
CA GLY A 164 52.94 -68.98 -12.74
C GLY A 164 53.94 -70.02 -12.24
N THR A 165 55.21 -69.87 -12.61
CA THR A 165 56.31 -70.73 -12.16
C THR A 165 56.58 -70.55 -10.66
N ALA A 166 56.65 -69.30 -10.21
CA ALA A 166 56.85 -68.97 -8.81
C ALA A 166 55.77 -69.61 -7.92
N LYS A 167 54.49 -69.51 -8.31
CA LYS A 167 53.36 -70.14 -7.62
C LYS A 167 53.55 -71.64 -7.45
N THR A 168 53.91 -72.35 -8.53
CA THR A 168 54.14 -73.80 -8.48
C THR A 168 55.25 -74.14 -7.50
N LEU A 169 56.34 -73.37 -7.51
CA LEU A 169 57.48 -73.56 -6.60
C LEU A 169 57.09 -73.31 -5.14
N PHE A 170 56.41 -72.20 -4.84
CA PHE A 170 55.92 -71.92 -3.48
C PHE A 170 54.90 -72.95 -2.98
N THR A 171 53.98 -73.39 -3.85
CA THR A 171 53.01 -74.44 -3.50
C THR A 171 53.72 -75.74 -3.15
N LYS A 172 54.77 -76.09 -3.90
CA LYS A 172 55.61 -77.25 -3.60
C LYS A 172 56.39 -77.07 -2.31
N ALA A 173 56.91 -75.87 -2.04
CA ALA A 173 57.62 -75.54 -0.80
C ALA A 173 56.76 -75.79 0.45
N LEU A 174 55.47 -75.40 0.44
CA LEU A 174 54.55 -75.64 1.56
C LEU A 174 54.34 -77.13 1.90
N SER A 175 54.57 -78.04 0.94
CA SER A 175 54.45 -79.49 1.20
C SER A 175 55.57 -80.05 2.09
N PHE A 176 56.62 -79.27 2.38
CA PHE A 176 57.78 -79.70 3.16
C PHE A 176 57.75 -79.27 4.64
N ASN A 177 56.69 -78.58 5.09
CA ASN A 177 56.53 -78.07 6.46
C ASN A 177 57.71 -77.21 6.93
N ILE A 178 57.95 -76.12 6.20
CA ILE A 178 59.03 -75.16 6.42
C ILE A 178 58.64 -74.06 7.42
N ASP A 179 59.62 -73.52 8.14
CA ASP A 179 59.41 -72.43 9.11
C ASP A 179 58.87 -71.14 8.45
N SER A 180 59.15 -70.92 7.15
CA SER A 180 58.69 -69.74 6.40
C SER A 180 57.29 -69.89 5.80
N ALA A 181 56.46 -70.80 6.31
CA ALA A 181 55.18 -71.17 5.70
C ALA A 181 54.22 -69.97 5.50
N GLY A 182 54.15 -69.03 6.45
CA GLY A 182 53.35 -67.81 6.33
C GLY A 182 53.77 -66.92 5.16
N TYR A 183 55.06 -66.60 5.08
CA TYR A 183 55.65 -65.85 3.96
C TYR A 183 55.39 -66.54 2.61
N THR A 184 55.62 -67.85 2.54
CA THR A 184 55.41 -68.63 1.32
C THR A 184 53.95 -68.64 0.89
N ALA A 185 53.01 -68.77 1.84
CA ALA A 185 51.58 -68.68 1.56
C ALA A 185 51.17 -67.28 1.05
N SER A 186 51.71 -66.20 1.65
CA SER A 186 51.48 -64.83 1.18
C SER A 186 51.98 -64.64 -0.25
N LYS A 187 53.17 -65.18 -0.59
CA LYS A 187 53.67 -65.15 -1.98
C LYS A 187 52.76 -65.89 -2.96
N ILE A 188 52.14 -67.00 -2.56
CA ILE A 188 51.14 -67.69 -3.40
C ILE A 188 49.94 -66.77 -3.66
N ALA A 189 49.40 -66.10 -2.64
CA ALA A 189 48.29 -65.15 -2.78
C ALA A 189 48.64 -64.03 -3.75
N TRP A 190 49.82 -63.42 -3.60
CA TRP A 190 50.34 -62.40 -4.52
C TRP A 190 50.59 -62.93 -5.94
N CYS A 191 51.04 -64.18 -6.12
CA CYS A 191 51.14 -64.78 -7.45
C CYS A 191 49.76 -64.89 -8.12
N TYR A 192 48.73 -65.35 -7.40
CA TYR A 192 47.37 -65.39 -7.93
C TYR A 192 46.87 -63.99 -8.31
N PHE A 193 47.12 -63.00 -7.45
CA PHE A 193 46.75 -61.61 -7.71
C PHE A 193 47.41 -61.06 -8.99
N ASN A 194 48.72 -61.23 -9.13
CA ASN A 194 49.47 -60.75 -10.30
C ASN A 194 49.12 -61.52 -11.59
N LEU A 195 48.58 -62.73 -11.49
CA LEU A 195 48.03 -63.49 -12.61
C LEU A 195 46.60 -63.06 -13.00
N GLY A 196 46.01 -62.08 -12.32
CA GLY A 196 44.65 -61.60 -12.55
C GLY A 196 43.55 -62.44 -11.88
N ASP A 197 43.91 -63.44 -11.06
CA ASP A 197 42.98 -64.28 -10.32
C ASP A 197 42.80 -63.78 -8.88
N ALA A 198 42.14 -62.63 -8.77
CA ALA A 198 41.86 -61.99 -7.48
C ALA A 198 41.01 -62.86 -6.54
N LYS A 199 40.14 -63.73 -7.07
CA LYS A 199 39.30 -64.62 -6.27
C LYS A 199 40.16 -65.64 -5.52
N SER A 200 41.10 -66.28 -6.21
CA SER A 200 42.04 -67.20 -5.57
C SER A 200 42.98 -66.47 -4.60
N ALA A 201 43.39 -65.24 -4.92
CA ALA A 201 44.19 -64.41 -4.01
C ALA A 201 43.45 -64.12 -2.69
N VAL A 202 42.18 -63.69 -2.76
CA VAL A 202 41.31 -63.47 -1.59
C VAL A 202 41.15 -64.75 -0.77
N ASN A 203 40.91 -65.89 -1.43
CA ASN A 203 40.76 -67.18 -0.73
C ASN A 203 42.04 -67.59 0.01
N TRP A 204 43.21 -67.44 -0.62
CA TRP A 204 44.49 -67.72 0.02
C TRP A 204 44.78 -66.77 1.17
N GLN A 205 44.53 -65.47 0.98
CA GLN A 205 44.76 -64.47 2.00
C GLN A 205 43.85 -64.64 3.21
N THR A 206 42.58 -64.98 2.97
CA THR A 206 41.64 -65.38 4.01
C THR A 206 42.15 -66.60 4.79
N LYS A 207 42.63 -67.63 4.09
CA LYS A 207 43.18 -68.83 4.72
C LYS A 207 44.38 -68.52 5.60
N ILE A 208 45.25 -67.60 5.18
CA ILE A 208 46.39 -67.13 5.97
C ILE A 208 45.89 -66.49 7.28
N LEU A 209 44.95 -65.55 7.17
CA LEU A 209 44.40 -64.82 8.32
C LEU A 209 43.59 -65.70 9.29
N GLN A 210 43.08 -66.85 8.82
CA GLN A 210 42.34 -67.81 9.66
C GLN A 210 43.25 -68.84 10.35
N SER A 211 44.53 -68.91 10.00
CA SER A 211 45.44 -69.95 10.47
C SER A 211 46.56 -69.34 11.31
N GLU A 212 46.51 -69.58 12.62
CA GLU A 212 47.53 -69.11 13.57
C GLU A 212 48.94 -69.53 13.17
N SER A 213 49.10 -70.72 12.59
CA SER A 213 50.39 -71.23 12.10
C SER A 213 50.99 -70.43 10.94
N TYR A 214 50.18 -69.73 10.12
CA TYR A 214 50.69 -68.87 9.04
C TYR A 214 50.98 -67.45 9.53
N LEU A 215 50.35 -67.03 10.62
CA LEU A 215 50.60 -65.74 11.26
C LEU A 215 51.72 -65.80 12.30
N SER A 216 52.08 -67.01 12.75
CA SER A 216 53.09 -67.21 13.78
C SER A 216 54.51 -67.25 13.21
N ARG A 217 55.45 -66.80 14.03
CA ARG A 217 56.88 -67.03 13.86
C ARG A 217 57.42 -67.92 14.97
N SER A 218 58.48 -68.66 14.68
CA SER A 218 59.21 -69.43 15.70
C SER A 218 60.04 -68.50 16.59
N THR A 219 59.74 -68.48 17.89
CA THR A 219 60.49 -67.76 18.93
C THR A 219 61.21 -68.75 19.86
N SER A 220 62.06 -68.23 20.76
CA SER A 220 62.71 -69.06 21.78
C SER A 220 61.73 -69.70 22.78
N SER A 221 60.52 -69.15 22.90
CA SER A 221 59.42 -69.56 23.79
C SER A 221 58.39 -70.46 23.10
N GLY A 222 58.39 -70.57 21.77
CA GLY A 222 57.42 -71.37 21.02
C GLY A 222 56.99 -70.70 19.72
N LEU A 223 55.82 -71.06 19.19
CA LEU A 223 55.18 -70.31 18.11
C LEU A 223 54.41 -69.14 18.73
N GLU A 224 54.70 -67.92 18.28
CA GLU A 224 53.96 -66.71 18.68
C GLU A 224 53.46 -65.99 17.42
N VAL A 225 52.21 -65.52 17.46
CA VAL A 225 51.62 -64.71 16.38
C VAL A 225 52.44 -63.42 16.20
N ASP A 226 52.88 -63.18 14.97
CA ASP A 226 53.56 -61.94 14.61
C ASP A 226 52.52 -60.91 14.15
N GLU A 227 52.29 -59.91 15.00
CA GLU A 227 51.31 -58.85 14.76
C GLU A 227 51.58 -58.07 13.46
N SER A 228 52.85 -57.87 13.09
CA SER A 228 53.21 -57.21 11.83
C SER A 228 52.77 -58.04 10.62
N ILE A 229 52.93 -59.37 10.68
CA ILE A 229 52.46 -60.27 9.61
C ILE A 229 50.94 -60.23 9.53
N HIS A 230 50.25 -60.21 10.68
CA HIS A 230 48.78 -60.12 10.72
C HIS A 230 48.27 -58.80 10.11
N MET A 231 48.90 -57.68 10.45
CA MET A 231 48.59 -56.36 9.89
C MET A 231 48.77 -56.32 8.36
N ASP A 232 49.94 -56.74 7.88
CA ASP A 232 50.24 -56.75 6.44
C ASP A 232 49.29 -57.69 5.69
N ALA A 233 49.03 -58.88 6.26
CA ALA A 233 48.13 -59.84 5.67
C ALA A 233 46.68 -59.32 5.57
N ALA A 234 46.20 -58.56 6.56
CA ALA A 234 44.88 -57.96 6.54
C ALA A 234 44.79 -56.80 5.53
N ARG A 235 45.86 -56.00 5.40
CA ARG A 235 45.96 -54.93 4.39
C ARG A 235 45.99 -55.49 2.96
N ASP A 236 46.70 -56.60 2.76
CA ASP A 236 46.73 -57.34 1.49
C ASP A 236 45.34 -57.88 1.14
N LEU A 237 44.60 -58.42 2.11
CA LEU A 237 43.22 -58.87 1.89
C LEU A 237 42.34 -57.72 1.39
N ALA A 238 42.42 -56.53 2.00
CA ALA A 238 41.69 -55.36 1.53
C ALA A 238 42.07 -54.98 0.08
N THR A 239 43.37 -55.02 -0.25
CA THR A 239 43.87 -54.75 -1.60
C THR A 239 43.33 -55.77 -2.62
N PHE A 240 43.29 -57.06 -2.27
CA PHE A 240 42.78 -58.10 -3.16
C PHE A 240 41.26 -58.04 -3.30
N LEU A 241 40.54 -57.79 -2.21
CA LEU A 241 39.09 -57.55 -2.22
C LEU A 241 38.73 -56.38 -3.13
N ALA A 242 39.52 -55.31 -3.15
CA ALA A 242 39.25 -54.17 -4.03
C ALA A 242 39.22 -54.56 -5.53
N GLN A 243 39.85 -55.68 -5.93
CA GLN A 243 39.79 -56.22 -7.30
C GLN A 243 38.60 -57.15 -7.58
N THR A 244 37.84 -57.57 -6.57
CA THR A 244 36.63 -58.40 -6.74
C THR A 244 35.33 -57.57 -6.66
N PRO A 245 34.15 -58.17 -6.93
CA PRO A 245 32.86 -57.57 -6.59
C PRO A 245 32.59 -57.69 -5.08
N VAL A 246 32.97 -56.67 -4.31
CA VAL A 246 32.85 -56.67 -2.85
C VAL A 246 31.39 -56.59 -2.40
N THR A 247 31.01 -57.48 -1.49
CA THR A 247 29.73 -57.57 -0.79
C THR A 247 29.85 -57.16 0.68
N LYS A 248 28.72 -57.01 1.39
CA LYS A 248 28.74 -56.72 2.84
C LYS A 248 29.48 -57.80 3.64
N ASN A 249 29.34 -59.07 3.25
CA ASN A 249 30.00 -60.18 3.93
C ASN A 249 31.52 -60.11 3.80
N ASP A 250 32.04 -59.69 2.64
CA ASP A 250 33.47 -59.52 2.44
C ASP A 250 34.05 -58.42 3.34
N VAL A 251 33.29 -57.33 3.54
CA VAL A 251 33.68 -56.24 4.46
C VAL A 251 33.67 -56.71 5.91
N VAL A 252 32.63 -57.45 6.33
CA VAL A 252 32.55 -58.05 7.67
C VAL A 252 33.70 -59.02 7.90
N GLN A 253 34.04 -59.82 6.88
CA GLN A 253 35.15 -60.76 6.94
C GLN A 253 36.48 -60.03 7.09
N LEU A 254 36.74 -58.99 6.29
CA LEU A 254 37.93 -58.15 6.43
C LEU A 254 38.03 -57.54 7.84
N PHE A 255 36.92 -57.02 8.37
CA PHE A 255 36.86 -56.44 9.71
C PHE A 255 37.19 -57.47 10.80
N ASN A 256 36.59 -58.66 10.73
CA ASN A 256 36.80 -59.72 11.72
C ASN A 256 38.20 -60.33 11.66
N LEU A 257 38.80 -60.40 10.47
CA LEU A 257 40.14 -60.95 10.27
C LEU A 257 41.26 -59.93 10.46
N SER A 258 40.95 -58.65 10.65
CA SER A 258 41.96 -57.62 10.91
C SER A 258 42.35 -57.59 12.39
N PRO A 259 43.60 -57.18 12.72
CA PRO A 259 44.00 -56.87 14.10
C PRO A 259 43.08 -55.81 14.73
N GLU A 260 42.88 -55.86 16.05
CA GLU A 260 41.90 -55.03 16.76
C GLU A 260 42.05 -53.54 16.45
N ASP A 261 43.29 -53.02 16.52
CA ASP A 261 43.59 -51.61 16.32
C ASP A 261 43.52 -51.16 14.84
N HIS A 262 43.39 -52.11 13.90
CA HIS A 262 43.42 -51.84 12.45
C HIS A 262 42.15 -52.25 11.70
N LYS A 263 41.13 -52.76 12.40
CA LYS A 263 39.88 -53.22 11.77
C LYS A 263 39.23 -52.15 10.90
N LEU A 264 38.97 -50.98 11.47
CA LEU A 264 38.30 -49.88 10.78
C LEU A 264 39.21 -49.23 9.74
N ASP A 265 40.52 -49.14 10.00
CA ASP A 265 41.49 -48.60 9.06
C ASP A 265 41.51 -49.41 7.75
N ASN A 266 41.53 -50.73 7.85
CA ASN A 266 41.49 -51.62 6.69
C ASN A 266 40.15 -51.53 5.94
N VAL A 267 39.02 -51.37 6.66
CA VAL A 267 37.71 -51.13 6.03
C VAL A 267 37.69 -49.79 5.27
N SER A 268 38.19 -48.71 5.87
CA SER A 268 38.27 -47.42 5.18
C SER A 268 39.22 -47.45 3.99
N TYR A 269 40.36 -48.13 4.11
CA TYR A 269 41.30 -48.33 2.99
C TYR A 269 40.63 -49.09 1.84
N LEU A 270 39.89 -50.17 2.14
CA LEU A 270 39.10 -50.88 1.13
C LEU A 270 38.09 -49.93 0.46
N ALA A 271 37.39 -49.10 1.25
CA ALA A 271 36.39 -48.17 0.73
C ALA A 271 37.00 -47.12 -0.22
N GLU A 272 38.13 -46.52 0.15
CA GLU A 272 38.88 -45.55 -0.65
C GLU A 272 39.45 -46.19 -1.93
N GLU A 273 39.99 -47.41 -1.82
CA GLU A 273 40.56 -48.12 -2.98
C GLU A 273 39.45 -48.51 -3.98
N LEU A 274 38.27 -48.89 -3.49
CA LEU A 274 37.10 -49.10 -4.33
C LEU A 274 36.64 -47.82 -5.03
N GLU A 275 36.71 -46.64 -4.39
CA GLU A 275 36.45 -45.35 -5.06
C GLU A 275 37.49 -45.08 -6.15
N ARG A 276 38.78 -45.28 -5.84
CA ARG A 276 39.90 -45.08 -6.77
C ARG A 276 39.74 -45.92 -8.04
N LEU A 277 39.22 -47.14 -7.89
CA LEU A 277 38.94 -48.07 -8.99
C LEU A 277 37.57 -47.83 -9.68
N GLY A 278 36.79 -46.84 -9.23
CA GLY A 278 35.48 -46.52 -9.79
C GLY A 278 34.35 -47.47 -9.36
N LYS A 279 34.60 -48.39 -8.41
CA LYS A 279 33.64 -49.37 -7.88
C LYS A 279 32.72 -48.76 -6.83
N THR A 280 32.01 -47.71 -7.25
CA THR A 280 31.21 -46.82 -6.39
C THR A 280 30.17 -47.56 -5.51
N PRO A 281 29.38 -48.54 -6.01
CA PRO A 281 28.43 -49.27 -5.16
C PRO A 281 29.10 -50.07 -4.03
N SER A 282 30.24 -50.71 -4.32
CA SER A 282 31.01 -51.48 -3.33
C SER A 282 31.68 -50.57 -2.31
N SER A 283 32.23 -49.43 -2.74
CA SER A 283 32.77 -48.41 -1.83
C SER A 283 31.70 -47.94 -0.84
N LEU A 284 30.47 -47.69 -1.31
CA LEU A 284 29.37 -47.29 -0.43
C LEU A 284 29.09 -48.35 0.65
N ILE A 285 29.15 -49.65 0.32
CA ILE A 285 28.96 -50.74 1.28
C ILE A 285 30.04 -50.67 2.37
N ALA A 286 31.31 -50.54 1.97
CA ALA A 286 32.43 -50.46 2.92
C ALA A 286 32.36 -49.21 3.81
N TRP A 287 32.09 -48.04 3.24
CA TRP A 287 31.93 -46.81 4.02
C TRP A 287 30.73 -46.84 4.97
N ARG A 288 29.60 -47.44 4.58
CA ARG A 288 28.45 -47.61 5.47
C ARG A 288 28.76 -48.55 6.62
N TYR A 289 29.46 -49.66 6.35
CA TYR A 289 29.93 -50.55 7.41
C TYR A 289 30.90 -49.85 8.36
N TYR A 290 31.85 -49.06 7.84
CA TYR A 290 32.73 -48.21 8.65
C TYR A 290 31.92 -47.27 9.56
N LEU A 291 30.94 -46.55 8.99
CA LEU A 291 30.11 -45.60 9.73
C LEU A 291 29.28 -46.27 10.84
N GLU A 292 28.70 -47.43 10.57
CA GLU A 292 27.93 -48.24 11.54
C GLU A 292 28.78 -48.68 12.74
N ASN A 293 30.08 -48.95 12.52
CA ASN A 293 30.98 -49.52 13.54
C ASN A 293 31.98 -48.53 14.13
N GLN A 294 32.05 -47.30 13.63
CA GLN A 294 33.01 -46.30 14.12
C GLN A 294 32.53 -45.65 15.43
N PRO A 295 33.18 -45.86 16.58
CA PRO A 295 32.78 -45.20 17.84
C PRO A 295 33.07 -43.69 17.86
N HIS A 296 34.11 -43.23 17.17
CA HIS A 296 34.57 -41.84 17.27
C HIS A 296 33.80 -40.89 16.34
N THR A 297 33.15 -39.88 16.93
CA THR A 297 32.34 -38.89 16.19
C THR A 297 33.12 -38.13 15.12
N SER A 298 34.39 -37.79 15.37
CA SER A 298 35.27 -37.11 14.40
C SER A 298 35.57 -37.97 13.17
N ARG A 299 35.74 -39.27 13.35
CA ARG A 299 35.94 -40.23 12.25
C ARG A 299 34.62 -40.55 11.53
N LYS A 300 33.48 -40.54 12.23
CA LYS A 300 32.13 -40.59 11.60
C LYS A 300 31.92 -39.40 10.66
N LEU A 301 32.32 -38.20 11.09
CA LEU A 301 32.25 -36.99 10.28
C LEU A 301 32.99 -37.16 8.95
N LYS A 302 34.23 -37.66 9.00
CA LYS A 302 35.01 -37.99 7.80
C LYS A 302 34.22 -38.92 6.88
N ALA A 303 33.80 -40.07 7.40
CA ALA A 303 33.06 -41.07 6.62
C ALA A 303 31.77 -40.51 5.99
N LEU A 304 30.97 -39.70 6.71
CA LEU A 304 29.74 -39.11 6.18
C LEU A 304 29.97 -38.22 4.95
N VAL A 305 31.06 -37.46 4.93
CA VAL A 305 31.42 -36.63 3.76
C VAL A 305 31.77 -37.50 2.54
N TYR A 306 32.52 -38.59 2.73
CA TYR A 306 32.82 -39.55 1.65
C TYR A 306 31.55 -40.28 1.18
N VAL A 307 30.72 -40.76 2.11
CA VAL A 307 29.44 -41.42 1.78
C VAL A 307 28.56 -40.47 0.96
N ALA A 308 28.43 -39.20 1.35
CA ALA A 308 27.65 -38.22 0.60
C ALA A 308 28.17 -38.04 -0.84
N LYS A 309 29.49 -37.94 -1.01
CA LYS A 309 30.15 -37.86 -2.32
C LYS A 309 29.84 -39.09 -3.17
N VAL A 310 30.02 -40.30 -2.61
CA VAL A 310 29.75 -41.58 -3.28
C VAL A 310 28.28 -41.70 -3.68
N GLN A 311 27.36 -41.31 -2.81
CA GLN A 311 25.93 -41.32 -3.12
C GLN A 311 25.54 -40.33 -4.22
N LEU A 312 26.17 -39.16 -4.26
CA LEU A 312 26.01 -38.21 -5.34
C LEU A 312 26.50 -38.80 -6.68
N VAL A 313 27.63 -39.51 -6.69
CA VAL A 313 28.12 -40.21 -7.89
C VAL A 313 27.08 -41.23 -8.38
N LEU A 314 26.38 -41.90 -7.47
CA LEU A 314 25.28 -42.84 -7.75
C LEU A 314 23.93 -42.16 -8.07
N ASN A 315 23.88 -40.84 -8.21
CA ASN A 315 22.66 -40.04 -8.43
C ASN A 315 21.61 -40.15 -7.30
N ARG A 316 22.01 -40.51 -6.08
CA ARG A 316 21.13 -40.63 -4.89
C ARG A 316 21.12 -39.34 -4.07
N GLU A 317 20.60 -38.29 -4.68
CA GLU A 317 20.64 -36.92 -4.14
C GLU A 317 20.02 -36.73 -2.75
N GLN A 318 18.88 -37.37 -2.49
CA GLN A 318 18.19 -37.25 -1.20
C GLN A 318 19.03 -37.89 -0.08
N SER A 319 19.60 -39.06 -0.36
CA SER A 319 20.47 -39.76 0.59
C SER A 319 21.75 -38.95 0.83
N ALA A 320 22.35 -38.38 -0.23
CA ALA A 320 23.56 -37.57 -0.12
C ALA A 320 23.31 -36.33 0.75
N LEU A 321 22.17 -35.67 0.58
CA LEU A 321 21.75 -34.57 1.46
C LEU A 321 21.56 -35.04 2.91
N GLY A 322 21.00 -36.23 3.13
CA GLY A 322 20.85 -36.81 4.47
C GLY A 322 22.19 -36.99 5.18
N ASP A 323 23.16 -37.60 4.51
CA ASP A 323 24.50 -37.80 5.07
C ASP A 323 25.24 -36.48 5.30
N MET A 324 25.10 -35.51 4.38
CA MET A 324 25.65 -34.16 4.57
C MET A 324 25.00 -33.46 5.75
N THR A 325 23.70 -33.66 5.98
CA THR A 325 22.98 -33.07 7.12
C THR A 325 23.54 -33.60 8.43
N GLU A 326 23.74 -34.92 8.54
CA GLU A 326 24.37 -35.52 9.70
C GLU A 326 25.81 -35.04 9.90
N ALA A 327 26.59 -34.94 8.81
CA ALA A 327 27.94 -34.40 8.82
C ALA A 327 27.96 -32.96 9.34
N ALA A 328 27.10 -32.09 8.81
CA ALA A 328 26.98 -30.71 9.23
C ALA A 328 26.53 -30.57 10.70
N GLN A 329 25.61 -31.41 11.17
CA GLN A 329 25.19 -31.42 12.58
C GLN A 329 26.34 -31.77 13.52
N ILE A 330 27.13 -32.80 13.17
CA ILE A 330 28.33 -33.15 13.92
C ILE A 330 29.31 -31.97 13.90
N TRP A 331 29.59 -31.42 12.71
CA TRP A 331 30.51 -30.29 12.55
C TRP A 331 30.11 -29.08 13.39
N GLN A 332 28.83 -28.70 13.38
CA GLN A 332 28.32 -27.57 14.15
C GLN A 332 28.35 -27.82 15.67
N LYS A 333 28.13 -29.08 16.10
CA LYS A 333 28.07 -29.43 17.53
C LYS A 333 29.46 -29.56 18.16
N THR A 334 30.40 -30.19 17.47
CA THR A 334 31.71 -30.55 18.05
C THR A 334 32.89 -29.83 17.41
N GLY A 335 32.66 -29.07 16.32
CA GLY A 335 33.72 -28.69 15.41
C GLY A 335 34.31 -29.90 14.69
N CYS A 336 35.38 -29.68 13.94
CA CYS A 336 36.22 -30.76 13.44
C CYS A 336 37.32 -31.04 14.48
N GLN A 337 37.28 -32.23 15.08
CA GLN A 337 38.23 -32.69 16.11
C GLN A 337 39.35 -33.55 15.51
N LEU A 338 39.67 -33.34 14.23
CA LEU A 338 40.82 -33.93 13.56
C LEU A 338 41.96 -32.91 13.53
N ASP A 339 43.12 -33.29 12.98
CA ASP A 339 44.22 -32.36 12.76
C ASP A 339 43.80 -31.22 11.82
N ALA A 340 44.42 -30.04 11.95
CA ALA A 340 44.00 -28.84 11.23
C ALA A 340 44.01 -29.03 9.70
N ASP A 341 44.99 -29.74 9.17
CA ASP A 341 45.09 -30.07 7.75
C ASP A 341 43.98 -31.06 7.31
N GLU A 342 43.68 -32.08 8.12
CA GLU A 342 42.58 -33.02 7.85
C GLU A 342 41.22 -32.30 7.89
N CYS A 343 41.02 -31.40 8.84
CA CYS A 343 39.80 -30.61 8.95
C CYS A 343 39.60 -29.70 7.73
N LYS A 344 40.68 -29.09 7.24
CA LYS A 344 40.64 -28.27 6.03
C LYS A 344 40.34 -29.12 4.80
N GLU A 345 41.02 -30.25 4.64
CA GLU A 345 40.77 -31.19 3.54
C GLU A 345 39.30 -31.67 3.55
N LEU A 346 38.77 -31.97 4.73
CA LEU A 346 37.40 -32.43 4.87
C LEU A 346 36.38 -31.33 4.53
N GLN A 347 36.64 -30.08 4.94
CA GLN A 347 35.83 -28.93 4.54
C GLN A 347 35.89 -28.72 3.01
N ASP A 348 37.08 -28.81 2.41
CA ASP A 348 37.28 -28.71 0.96
C ASP A 348 36.55 -29.84 0.22
N GLN A 349 36.54 -31.05 0.76
CA GLN A 349 35.82 -32.18 0.18
C GLN A 349 34.29 -32.01 0.31
N PHE A 350 33.80 -31.46 1.43
CA PHE A 350 32.38 -31.09 1.60
C PHE A 350 31.99 -30.04 0.56
N ARG A 351 32.80 -28.98 0.42
CA ARG A 351 32.64 -27.91 -0.56
C ARG A 351 32.63 -28.45 -1.99
N GLN A 352 33.63 -29.26 -2.34
CA GLN A 352 33.77 -29.83 -3.67
C GLN A 352 32.59 -30.73 -4.04
N THR A 353 32.06 -31.49 -3.08
CA THR A 353 30.87 -32.33 -3.30
C THR A 353 29.67 -31.51 -3.79
N ILE A 354 29.44 -30.31 -3.23
CA ILE A 354 28.36 -29.42 -3.67
C ILE A 354 28.65 -28.79 -5.03
N ILE A 355 29.91 -28.42 -5.29
CA ILE A 355 30.33 -27.87 -6.58
C ILE A 355 30.10 -28.90 -7.69
N ASP A 356 30.55 -30.14 -7.50
CA ASP A 356 30.35 -31.24 -8.43
C ASP A 356 28.86 -31.51 -8.65
N TRP A 357 28.06 -31.45 -7.58
CA TRP A 357 26.62 -31.56 -7.67
C TRP A 357 26.00 -30.46 -8.54
N ASN A 358 26.42 -29.21 -8.33
CA ASN A 358 25.94 -28.07 -9.13
C ASN A 358 26.34 -28.19 -10.60
N GLN A 359 27.56 -28.67 -10.89
CA GLN A 359 28.00 -28.93 -12.27
C GLN A 359 27.12 -29.99 -12.94
N ARG A 360 26.85 -31.11 -12.25
CA ARG A 360 25.95 -32.18 -12.74
C ARG A 360 24.51 -31.70 -13.00
N ARG A 361 24.07 -30.64 -12.29
CA ARG A 361 22.70 -30.09 -12.38
C ARG A 361 22.65 -28.67 -12.94
N LYS A 362 23.65 -28.24 -13.70
CA LYS A 362 23.83 -26.84 -14.17
C LYS A 362 22.59 -26.21 -14.80
N ASN A 363 21.84 -27.00 -15.58
CA ASN A 363 20.67 -26.55 -16.34
C ASN A 363 19.34 -26.72 -15.57
N LYS A 364 19.28 -27.66 -14.62
CA LYS A 364 18.07 -27.96 -13.85
C LYS A 364 18.46 -28.35 -12.42
N PRO A 365 18.75 -27.37 -11.55
CA PRO A 365 19.11 -27.64 -10.16
C PRO A 365 17.95 -28.33 -9.44
N SER A 366 18.25 -29.30 -8.58
CA SER A 366 17.26 -30.03 -7.79
C SER A 366 16.94 -29.30 -6.48
N PRO A 367 15.79 -29.58 -5.81
CA PRO A 367 15.51 -28.99 -4.50
C PRO A 367 16.54 -29.41 -3.45
N TYR A 368 17.09 -30.61 -3.59
CA TYR A 368 18.12 -31.14 -2.68
C TYR A 368 19.43 -30.37 -2.78
N LEU A 369 19.82 -29.94 -3.98
CA LEU A 369 21.03 -29.11 -4.17
C LEU A 369 20.91 -27.76 -3.48
N VAL A 370 19.75 -27.09 -3.55
CA VAL A 370 19.56 -25.81 -2.85
C VAL A 370 19.63 -26.00 -1.33
N LYS A 371 19.03 -27.08 -0.81
CA LYS A 371 19.15 -27.44 0.61
C LYS A 371 20.59 -27.78 1.01
N ALA A 372 21.37 -28.41 0.14
CA ALA A 372 22.78 -28.70 0.39
C ALA A 372 23.61 -27.41 0.46
N TYR A 373 23.36 -26.45 -0.43
CA TYR A 373 23.93 -25.10 -0.32
C TYR A 373 23.52 -24.42 0.98
N GLU A 374 22.23 -24.42 1.34
CA GLU A 374 21.73 -23.83 2.59
C GLU A 374 22.41 -24.43 3.83
N LEU A 375 22.57 -25.76 3.84
CA LEU A 375 23.24 -26.48 4.91
C LEU A 375 24.71 -26.10 5.01
N PHE A 376 25.40 -26.05 3.87
CA PHE A 376 26.81 -25.68 3.82
C PHE A 376 27.03 -24.23 4.27
N THR A 377 26.23 -23.29 3.78
CA THR A 377 26.39 -21.87 4.13
C THR A 377 26.04 -21.58 5.60
N LYS A 378 25.15 -22.37 6.22
CA LYS A 378 24.94 -22.33 7.68
C LYS A 378 26.12 -22.89 8.46
N THR A 379 26.76 -23.93 7.94
CA THR A 379 27.91 -24.59 8.60
C THR A 379 29.20 -23.77 8.44
N PHE A 380 29.39 -23.17 7.26
CA PHE A 380 30.57 -22.39 6.88
C PHE A 380 30.16 -20.99 6.38
N PRO A 381 29.66 -20.11 7.27
CA PRO A 381 29.06 -18.83 6.89
C PRO A 381 30.05 -17.80 6.32
N LYS A 382 31.36 -18.10 6.33
CA LYS A 382 32.40 -17.22 5.80
C LYS A 382 32.74 -17.48 4.32
N ASP A 383 32.21 -18.55 3.70
CA ASP A 383 32.47 -18.85 2.28
C ASP A 383 31.49 -18.07 1.38
N ILE A 384 31.90 -16.85 1.02
CA ILE A 384 31.10 -15.94 0.19
C ILE A 384 30.76 -16.51 -1.20
N ASP A 385 31.67 -17.28 -1.81
CA ASP A 385 31.46 -17.83 -3.15
C ASP A 385 30.33 -18.87 -3.10
N MET A 386 30.29 -19.69 -2.05
CA MET A 386 29.23 -20.68 -1.86
C MET A 386 27.87 -20.06 -1.56
N ILE A 387 27.79 -18.96 -0.79
CA ILE A 387 26.53 -18.22 -0.57
C ILE A 387 26.04 -17.59 -1.88
N TYR A 388 26.95 -16.99 -2.65
CA TYR A 388 26.61 -16.41 -3.94
C TYR A 388 26.11 -17.47 -4.94
N TRP A 389 26.77 -18.63 -5.01
CA TRP A 389 26.31 -19.75 -5.84
C TRP A 389 25.00 -20.36 -5.36
N ALA A 390 24.73 -20.37 -4.04
CA ALA A 390 23.43 -20.73 -3.50
C ALA A 390 22.32 -19.82 -4.06
N ALA A 391 22.54 -18.50 -4.05
CA ALA A 391 21.62 -17.52 -4.62
C ALA A 391 21.37 -17.78 -6.11
N GLN A 392 22.43 -17.95 -6.90
CA GLN A 392 22.31 -18.22 -8.34
C GLN A 392 21.59 -19.55 -8.63
N THR A 393 21.79 -20.56 -7.79
CA THR A 393 21.14 -21.87 -7.92
C THR A 393 19.65 -21.80 -7.59
N ALA A 394 19.29 -21.09 -6.51
CA ALA A 394 17.90 -20.80 -6.15
C ALA A 394 17.19 -19.97 -7.24
N LYS A 395 17.85 -18.94 -7.79
CA LYS A 395 17.38 -18.15 -8.94
C LYS A 395 17.02 -19.05 -10.14
N LYS A 396 17.92 -19.96 -10.55
CA LYS A 396 17.66 -20.88 -11.66
C LYS A 396 16.47 -21.82 -11.43
N ARG A 397 16.19 -22.16 -10.17
CA ARG A 397 15.00 -22.94 -9.78
C ARG A 397 13.72 -22.11 -9.64
N ARG A 398 13.80 -20.80 -9.80
CA ARG A 398 12.70 -19.85 -9.55
C ARG A 398 12.26 -19.84 -8.09
N ASP A 399 13.12 -20.25 -7.17
CA ASP A 399 12.92 -20.06 -5.73
C ASP A 399 13.35 -18.65 -5.35
N TYR A 400 12.56 -17.67 -5.78
CA TYR A 400 12.95 -16.26 -5.75
C TYR A 400 13.10 -15.73 -4.33
N ALA A 401 12.26 -16.17 -3.39
CA ALA A 401 12.35 -15.73 -1.99
C ALA A 401 13.65 -16.21 -1.34
N GLN A 402 13.99 -17.50 -1.49
CA GLN A 402 15.24 -18.04 -0.94
C GLN A 402 16.48 -17.45 -1.64
N SER A 403 16.38 -17.24 -2.97
CA SER A 403 17.43 -16.57 -3.74
C SER A 403 17.72 -15.15 -3.23
N ALA A 404 16.68 -14.35 -2.97
CA ALA A 404 16.82 -13.01 -2.41
C ALA A 404 17.51 -13.03 -1.04
N GLN A 405 17.18 -14.00 -0.17
CA GLN A 405 17.83 -14.15 1.13
C GLN A 405 19.33 -14.47 1.00
N PHE A 406 19.71 -15.39 0.11
CA PHE A 406 21.13 -15.68 -0.14
C PHE A 406 21.87 -14.49 -0.73
N PHE A 407 21.24 -13.72 -1.64
CA PHE A 407 21.83 -12.48 -2.14
C PHE A 407 22.02 -11.44 -1.02
N ARG A 408 21.03 -11.28 -0.13
CA ARG A 408 21.18 -10.41 1.05
C ARG A 408 22.37 -10.86 1.91
N GLN A 409 22.42 -12.13 2.30
CA GLN A 409 23.53 -12.72 3.07
C GLN A 409 24.89 -12.51 2.38
N THR A 410 24.94 -12.70 1.06
CA THR A 410 26.15 -12.46 0.27
C THR A 410 26.57 -10.99 0.33
N SER A 411 25.63 -10.06 0.16
CA SER A 411 25.91 -8.62 0.22
C SER A 411 26.37 -8.18 1.61
N ASP A 412 25.79 -8.74 2.67
CA ASP A 412 26.12 -8.43 4.06
C ASP A 412 27.54 -8.91 4.39
N LEU A 413 27.87 -10.15 4.04
CA LEU A 413 29.21 -10.70 4.21
C LEU A 413 30.23 -9.97 3.34
N ALA A 414 29.89 -9.63 2.09
CA ALA A 414 30.78 -8.87 1.22
C ALA A 414 31.16 -7.52 1.84
N ARG A 415 30.21 -6.84 2.50
CA ARG A 415 30.48 -5.59 3.22
C ARG A 415 31.39 -5.80 4.42
N GLN A 416 31.21 -6.87 5.18
CA GLN A 416 32.13 -7.23 6.28
C GLN A 416 33.54 -7.51 5.75
N LEU A 417 33.67 -8.27 4.66
CA LEU A 417 35.00 -8.53 4.08
C LEU A 417 35.67 -7.29 3.50
N LEU A 418 34.89 -6.32 3.01
CA LEU A 418 35.40 -5.03 2.53
C LEU A 418 35.85 -4.10 3.66
N SER A 419 35.41 -4.28 4.91
CA SER A 419 36.01 -3.53 6.02
C SER A 419 37.44 -3.99 6.31
N ASP A 420 37.73 -5.27 6.06
CA ASP A 420 39.03 -5.88 6.33
C ASP A 420 39.99 -5.76 5.13
N ASN A 421 39.45 -5.71 3.90
CA ASN A 421 40.21 -5.53 2.67
C ASN A 421 39.44 -4.66 1.66
N SER A 422 39.57 -3.35 1.82
CA SER A 422 38.79 -2.35 1.08
C SER A 422 39.04 -2.32 -0.43
N ASP A 423 40.12 -2.92 -0.93
CA ASP A 423 40.55 -2.79 -2.33
C ASP A 423 40.17 -3.99 -3.21
N SER A 424 39.57 -5.03 -2.64
CA SER A 424 39.17 -6.22 -3.39
C SER A 424 38.06 -5.93 -4.42
N VAL A 425 38.46 -5.81 -5.70
CA VAL A 425 37.54 -5.61 -6.83
C VAL A 425 36.52 -6.75 -6.95
N LYS A 426 36.95 -8.00 -6.69
CA LYS A 426 36.06 -9.18 -6.70
C LYS A 426 34.92 -8.98 -5.69
N ILE A 427 35.24 -8.61 -4.45
CA ILE A 427 34.24 -8.47 -3.38
C ILE A 427 33.34 -7.26 -3.63
N LYS A 428 33.87 -6.13 -4.13
CA LYS A 428 33.05 -4.98 -4.55
C LYS A 428 32.01 -5.36 -5.61
N ASN A 429 32.39 -6.14 -6.61
CA ASN A 429 31.48 -6.61 -7.65
C ASN A 429 30.44 -7.61 -7.12
N ILE A 430 30.83 -8.53 -6.24
CA ILE A 430 29.90 -9.45 -5.57
C ILE A 430 28.90 -8.68 -4.70
N ALA A 431 29.36 -7.67 -3.94
CA ALA A 431 28.49 -6.85 -3.09
C ALA A 431 27.41 -6.14 -3.92
N GLU A 432 27.82 -5.39 -4.94
CA GLU A 432 26.87 -4.64 -5.79
C GLU A 432 25.97 -5.59 -6.60
N GLY A 433 26.54 -6.64 -7.18
CA GLY A 433 25.79 -7.65 -7.93
C GLY A 433 24.77 -8.39 -7.07
N SER A 434 25.08 -8.61 -5.79
CA SER A 434 24.15 -9.25 -4.85
C SER A 434 23.05 -8.30 -4.39
N LEU A 435 23.31 -7.01 -4.18
CA LEU A 435 22.25 -6.05 -3.89
C LEU A 435 21.25 -5.93 -5.05
N LEU A 436 21.74 -5.89 -6.30
CA LEU A 436 20.87 -5.92 -7.48
C LEU A 436 20.16 -7.27 -7.66
N GLY A 437 20.85 -8.37 -7.40
CA GLY A 437 20.28 -9.71 -7.42
C GLY A 437 19.16 -9.87 -6.39
N GLU A 438 19.34 -9.33 -5.18
CA GLU A 438 18.30 -9.30 -4.16
C GLU A 438 17.05 -8.56 -4.64
N VAL A 439 17.22 -7.37 -5.24
CA VAL A 439 16.13 -6.58 -5.82
C VAL A 439 15.40 -7.36 -6.90
N GLU A 440 16.12 -7.90 -7.88
CA GLU A 440 15.54 -8.67 -9.00
C GLU A 440 14.74 -9.88 -8.49
N MET A 441 15.27 -10.60 -7.49
CA MET A 441 14.62 -11.78 -6.92
C MET A 441 13.43 -11.40 -6.05
N ALA A 442 13.52 -10.33 -5.27
CA ALA A 442 12.39 -9.82 -4.50
C ALA A 442 11.25 -9.39 -5.44
N GLU A 443 11.55 -8.73 -6.56
CA GLU A 443 10.57 -8.37 -7.58
C GLU A 443 9.87 -9.60 -8.18
N ALA A 444 10.66 -10.60 -8.58
CA ALA A 444 10.18 -11.86 -9.17
C ALA A 444 9.35 -12.71 -8.20
N SER A 445 9.63 -12.63 -6.89
CA SER A 445 8.87 -13.35 -5.86
C SER A 445 7.43 -12.87 -5.70
N LYS A 446 7.13 -11.64 -6.14
CA LYS A 446 5.86 -10.92 -5.91
C LYS A 446 5.52 -10.68 -4.43
N ASP A 447 6.43 -10.92 -3.49
CA ASP A 447 6.24 -10.59 -2.07
C ASP A 447 6.53 -9.09 -1.83
N SER A 448 5.48 -8.34 -1.46
CA SER A 448 5.58 -6.91 -1.20
C SER A 448 6.55 -6.57 -0.06
N LYS A 449 6.57 -7.37 1.01
CA LYS A 449 7.48 -7.12 2.15
C LYS A 449 8.93 -7.33 1.73
N LEU A 450 9.20 -8.39 0.98
CA LEU A 450 10.54 -8.69 0.48
C LEU A 450 11.04 -7.60 -0.47
N LYS A 451 10.18 -7.11 -1.38
CA LYS A 451 10.50 -5.98 -2.29
C LYS A 451 10.90 -4.72 -1.53
N THR A 452 10.08 -4.29 -0.56
CA THR A 452 10.38 -3.09 0.24
C THR A 452 11.73 -3.23 0.92
N GLN A 453 11.99 -4.37 1.58
CA GLN A 453 13.27 -4.57 2.25
C GLN A 453 14.45 -4.60 1.28
N ALA A 454 14.32 -5.22 0.11
CA ALA A 454 15.37 -5.27 -0.90
C ALA A 454 15.67 -3.87 -1.47
N TYR A 455 14.65 -3.07 -1.76
CA TYR A 455 14.80 -1.69 -2.21
C TYR A 455 15.48 -0.81 -1.16
N GLU A 456 15.05 -0.89 0.10
CA GLU A 456 15.67 -0.15 1.19
C GLU A 456 17.13 -0.57 1.41
N ASN A 457 17.42 -1.88 1.35
CA ASN A 457 18.77 -2.41 1.46
C ASN A 457 19.67 -1.87 0.33
N TYR A 458 19.19 -1.91 -0.93
CA TYR A 458 19.89 -1.36 -2.08
C TYR A 458 20.16 0.14 -1.93
N LEU A 459 19.15 0.94 -1.59
CA LEU A 459 19.29 2.40 -1.46
C LEU A 459 20.24 2.79 -0.32
N LYS A 460 20.33 1.98 0.72
CA LYS A 460 21.21 2.22 1.87
C LYS A 460 22.66 1.82 1.61
N HIS A 461 22.89 0.72 0.88
CA HIS A 461 24.20 0.08 0.82
C HIS A 461 24.86 0.03 -0.56
N SER A 462 24.15 0.36 -1.65
CA SER A 462 24.76 0.42 -2.99
C SER A 462 25.80 1.53 -3.05
N THR A 463 26.99 1.17 -3.55
CA THR A 463 28.08 2.14 -3.76
C THR A 463 28.06 2.70 -5.17
N LYS A 464 27.64 1.90 -6.16
CA LYS A 464 27.57 2.36 -7.56
C LYS A 464 26.32 3.18 -7.87
N LYS A 465 25.22 2.96 -7.14
CA LYS A 465 23.95 3.68 -7.28
C LYS A 465 23.34 3.67 -8.69
N GLU A 466 23.75 2.72 -9.53
CA GLU A 466 23.35 2.62 -10.94
C GLU A 466 21.84 2.54 -11.14
N LYS A 467 21.12 1.91 -10.20
CA LYS A 467 19.66 1.74 -10.21
C LYS A 467 18.94 2.53 -9.12
N GLN A 468 19.62 3.51 -8.50
CA GLN A 468 19.06 4.26 -7.38
C GLN A 468 17.73 4.93 -7.72
N PHE A 469 17.63 5.52 -8.92
CA PHE A 469 16.43 6.23 -9.34
C PHE A 469 15.25 5.26 -9.61
N GLU A 470 15.49 4.17 -10.34
CA GLU A 470 14.46 3.15 -10.60
C GLU A 470 13.97 2.48 -9.33
N VAL A 471 14.88 2.12 -8.42
CA VAL A 471 14.52 1.52 -7.12
C VAL A 471 13.71 2.51 -6.28
N SER A 472 14.10 3.79 -6.24
CA SER A 472 13.35 4.83 -5.51
C SER A 472 11.96 5.05 -6.12
N TYR A 473 11.85 5.01 -7.45
CA TYR A 473 10.56 5.10 -8.16
C TYR A 473 9.66 3.92 -7.82
N GLN A 474 10.17 2.68 -7.86
CA GLN A 474 9.38 1.49 -7.51
C GLN A 474 8.93 1.53 -6.05
N LEU A 475 9.80 1.97 -5.14
CA LEU A 475 9.44 2.12 -3.74
C LEU A 475 8.31 3.16 -3.54
N ALA A 476 8.36 4.29 -4.25
CA ALA A 476 7.29 5.29 -4.23
C ALA A 476 5.98 4.76 -4.86
N TYR A 477 6.10 3.97 -5.93
CA TYR A 477 4.97 3.34 -6.60
C TYR A 477 4.26 2.31 -5.71
N MET A 478 5.00 1.59 -4.88
CA MET A 478 4.39 0.69 -3.89
C MET A 478 3.53 1.43 -2.87
N ASP A 479 3.91 2.63 -2.44
CA ASP A 479 3.07 3.44 -1.54
C ASP A 479 1.80 3.91 -2.25
N TYR A 480 1.91 4.26 -3.54
CA TYR A 480 0.79 4.62 -4.39
C TYR A 480 -0.20 3.45 -4.57
N GLU A 481 0.28 2.24 -4.85
CA GLU A 481 -0.57 1.04 -4.96
C GLU A 481 -1.28 0.70 -3.64
N LYS A 482 -0.62 0.96 -2.49
CA LYS A 482 -1.21 0.83 -1.15
C LYS A 482 -2.19 1.94 -0.79
N ARG A 483 -2.40 2.91 -1.68
CA ARG A 483 -3.22 4.13 -1.47
C ARG A 483 -2.70 5.03 -0.36
N ASP A 484 -1.43 4.91 0.03
CA ASP A 484 -0.75 5.92 0.85
C ASP A 484 -0.30 7.09 -0.04
N TYR A 485 -1.30 7.81 -0.55
CA TYR A 485 -1.10 8.92 -1.48
C TYR A 485 -0.30 10.07 -0.85
N LYS A 486 -0.27 10.18 0.49
CA LYS A 486 0.48 11.23 1.18
C LYS A 486 1.98 10.97 1.04
N THR A 487 2.43 9.77 1.41
CA THR A 487 3.84 9.39 1.30
C THR A 487 4.27 9.28 -0.16
N ALA A 488 3.42 8.72 -1.02
CA ALA A 488 3.67 8.60 -2.46
C ALA A 488 3.87 9.97 -3.13
N ALA A 489 3.00 10.95 -2.86
CA ALA A 489 3.11 12.30 -3.42
C ALA A 489 4.48 12.93 -3.13
N ASP A 490 4.91 12.89 -1.86
CA ASP A 490 6.18 13.49 -1.43
C ASP A 490 7.39 12.78 -2.07
N LYS A 491 7.38 11.44 -2.14
CA LYS A 491 8.45 10.67 -2.77
C LYS A 491 8.52 10.93 -4.28
N PHE A 492 7.38 10.92 -4.97
CA PHE A 492 7.33 11.18 -6.40
C PHE A 492 7.69 12.63 -6.76
N TYR A 493 7.29 13.61 -5.93
CA TYR A 493 7.71 14.99 -6.11
C TYR A 493 9.24 15.12 -6.07
N LYS A 494 9.88 14.53 -5.05
CA LYS A 494 11.36 14.54 -4.94
C LYS A 494 12.03 13.93 -6.16
N LEU A 495 11.49 12.82 -6.68
CA LEU A 495 12.00 12.19 -7.90
C LEU A 495 11.79 13.04 -9.16
N ALA A 496 10.65 13.74 -9.25
CA ALA A 496 10.33 14.57 -10.39
C ALA A 496 11.23 15.81 -10.50
N VAL A 497 11.59 16.42 -9.37
CA VAL A 497 12.43 17.63 -9.32
C VAL A 497 13.93 17.36 -9.19
N ASP A 498 14.35 16.09 -9.07
CA ASP A 498 15.75 15.71 -8.97
C ASP A 498 16.51 16.15 -10.26
N THR A 499 17.59 16.90 -10.09
CA THR A 499 18.41 17.41 -11.22
C THR A 499 19.60 16.53 -11.56
N LYS A 500 19.95 15.55 -10.71
CA LYS A 500 21.17 14.75 -10.80
C LYS A 500 20.92 13.34 -11.36
N LEU A 501 19.82 12.71 -10.98
CA LEU A 501 19.55 11.30 -11.28
C LEU A 501 18.25 11.13 -12.08
N GLY A 502 18.13 10.05 -12.88
CA GLY A 502 16.89 9.65 -13.56
C GLY A 502 16.70 10.17 -14.98
N SER A 503 16.04 9.36 -15.82
CA SER A 503 15.71 9.72 -17.21
C SER A 503 14.52 10.68 -17.28
N SER A 504 14.51 11.58 -18.28
CA SER A 504 13.44 12.56 -18.49
C SER A 504 12.02 11.94 -18.49
N PRO A 505 11.77 10.78 -19.17
CA PRO A 505 10.43 10.16 -19.16
C PRO A 505 9.99 9.68 -17.76
N LEU A 506 10.89 9.11 -16.97
CA LEU A 506 10.55 8.56 -15.65
C LEU A 506 10.34 9.68 -14.61
N LYS A 507 11.07 10.79 -14.74
CA LYS A 507 10.83 12.02 -13.97
C LYS A 507 9.45 12.60 -14.26
N LYS A 508 9.05 12.67 -15.55
CA LYS A 508 7.73 13.15 -15.95
C LYS A 508 6.62 12.24 -15.39
N LYS A 509 6.79 10.91 -15.46
CA LYS A 509 5.86 9.96 -14.80
C LYS A 509 5.76 10.17 -13.30
N SER A 510 6.88 10.47 -12.64
CA SER A 510 6.89 10.80 -11.21
C SER A 510 6.09 12.09 -10.96
N ALA A 511 6.25 13.12 -11.78
CA ALA A 511 5.44 14.35 -11.67
C ALA A 511 3.94 14.06 -11.82
N ASP A 512 3.56 13.28 -12.84
CA ASP A 512 2.15 12.91 -13.06
C ASP A 512 1.57 12.16 -11.85
N LEU A 513 2.28 11.17 -11.31
CA LEU A 513 1.84 10.39 -10.14
C LEU A 513 1.82 11.21 -8.84
N ALA A 514 2.72 12.19 -8.70
CA ALA A 514 2.68 13.13 -7.58
C ALA A 514 1.39 13.98 -7.62
N LEU A 515 1.05 14.54 -8.79
CA LEU A 515 -0.18 15.32 -8.96
C LEU A 515 -1.44 14.46 -8.81
N ASP A 516 -1.43 13.24 -9.33
CA ASP A 516 -2.55 12.30 -9.20
C ASP A 516 -2.79 11.91 -7.73
N SER A 517 -1.71 11.66 -6.98
CA SER A 517 -1.79 11.41 -5.53
C SER A 517 -2.42 12.60 -4.78
N LEU A 518 -2.04 13.83 -5.13
CA LEU A 518 -2.64 15.03 -4.54
C LEU A 518 -4.11 15.21 -4.93
N ALA A 519 -4.49 14.84 -6.15
CA ALA A 519 -5.87 14.87 -6.62
C ALA A 519 -6.73 13.88 -5.82
N ALA A 520 -6.23 12.67 -5.59
CA ALA A 520 -6.89 11.66 -4.75
C ALA A 520 -7.08 12.14 -3.30
N LEU A 521 -6.12 12.91 -2.77
CA LEU A 521 -6.19 13.56 -1.45
C LEU A 521 -7.06 14.83 -1.41
N LYS A 522 -7.58 15.30 -2.56
CA LYS A 522 -8.31 16.56 -2.70
C LYS A 522 -7.53 17.79 -2.21
N LYS A 523 -6.19 17.76 -2.32
CA LYS A 523 -5.29 18.86 -1.93
C LYS A 523 -5.05 19.81 -3.11
N GLU A 524 -6.10 20.51 -3.53
CA GLU A 524 -6.08 21.36 -4.73
C GLU A 524 -5.00 22.46 -4.66
N ASP A 525 -4.77 23.07 -3.50
CA ASP A 525 -3.80 24.16 -3.39
C ASP A 525 -2.37 23.69 -3.73
N THR A 526 -1.89 22.66 -3.03
CA THR A 526 -0.58 22.02 -3.27
C THR A 526 -0.50 21.44 -4.69
N LEU A 527 -1.59 20.87 -5.20
CA LEU A 527 -1.64 20.33 -6.57
C LEU A 527 -1.37 21.43 -7.60
N SER A 528 -1.97 22.60 -7.43
CA SER A 528 -1.78 23.73 -8.34
C SER A 528 -0.35 24.28 -8.28
N GLU A 529 0.26 24.35 -7.09
CA GLU A 529 1.62 24.82 -6.90
C GLU A 529 2.65 23.87 -7.53
N TRP A 530 2.52 22.57 -7.28
CA TRP A 530 3.41 21.56 -7.84
C TRP A 530 3.26 21.47 -9.36
N ALA A 531 2.03 21.57 -9.88
CA ALA A 531 1.81 21.60 -11.32
C ALA A 531 2.48 22.83 -11.97
N ASP A 532 2.39 24.02 -11.36
CA ASP A 532 3.10 25.20 -11.85
C ASP A 532 4.63 25.00 -11.83
N GLN A 533 5.16 24.39 -10.76
CA GLN A 533 6.58 24.07 -10.67
C GLN A 533 7.01 23.06 -11.74
N PHE A 534 6.25 21.97 -11.91
CA PHE A 534 6.51 20.96 -12.94
C PHE A 534 6.45 21.55 -14.35
N SER A 535 5.60 22.56 -14.59
CA SER A 535 5.61 23.27 -15.89
C SER A 535 6.94 23.97 -16.20
N ARG A 536 7.74 24.31 -15.18
CA ARG A 536 9.08 24.90 -15.32
C ARG A 536 10.15 23.82 -15.44
N VAL A 537 10.00 22.72 -14.69
CA VAL A 537 10.92 21.56 -14.71
C VAL A 537 10.82 20.78 -16.04
N PHE A 538 9.63 20.73 -16.65
CA PHE A 538 9.36 19.99 -17.89
C PHE A 538 8.84 20.93 -19.00
N PRO A 539 9.71 21.72 -19.67
CA PRO A 539 9.30 22.67 -20.71
C PRO A 539 8.47 22.05 -21.84
N ALA A 540 8.79 20.83 -22.26
CA ALA A 540 8.06 20.10 -23.30
C ALA A 540 6.62 19.74 -22.91
N ALA A 541 6.35 19.55 -21.61
CA ALA A 541 5.03 19.24 -21.05
C ALA A 541 4.41 20.45 -20.32
N ALA A 542 4.98 21.65 -20.48
CA ALA A 542 4.59 22.83 -19.70
C ALA A 542 3.11 23.20 -19.88
N LEU A 543 2.56 23.01 -21.09
CA LEU A 543 1.15 23.28 -21.36
C LEU A 543 0.21 22.31 -20.62
N GLU A 544 0.59 21.04 -20.49
CA GLU A 544 -0.18 20.02 -19.76
C GLU A 544 -0.25 20.38 -18.27
N PHE A 545 0.91 20.60 -17.64
CA PHE A 545 0.98 20.93 -16.22
C PHE A 545 0.30 22.27 -15.90
N ARG A 546 0.43 23.28 -16.77
CA ARG A 546 -0.33 24.54 -16.61
C ARG A 546 -1.84 24.33 -16.70
N SER A 547 -2.33 23.41 -17.54
CA SER A 547 -3.76 23.09 -17.57
C SER A 547 -4.22 22.46 -16.25
N ILE A 548 -3.42 21.56 -15.67
CA ILE A 548 -3.70 20.98 -14.35
C ILE A 548 -3.74 22.07 -13.27
N ALA A 549 -2.74 22.95 -13.21
CA ALA A 549 -2.69 24.07 -12.27
C ALA A 549 -3.91 25.00 -12.40
N ARG A 550 -4.30 25.34 -13.64
CA ARG A 550 -5.50 26.16 -13.91
C ARG A 550 -6.78 25.49 -13.39
N LYS A 551 -7.02 24.24 -13.78
CA LYS A 551 -8.24 23.51 -13.38
C LYS A 551 -8.36 23.42 -11.87
N SER A 552 -7.26 23.11 -11.20
CA SER A 552 -7.19 23.03 -9.75
C SER A 552 -7.55 24.35 -9.06
N ARG A 553 -6.95 25.47 -9.49
CA ARG A 553 -7.30 26.81 -8.98
C ARG A 553 -8.76 27.17 -9.25
N LEU A 554 -9.28 26.86 -10.44
CA LEU A 554 -10.68 27.11 -10.78
C LEU A 554 -11.64 26.27 -9.92
N ASN A 555 -11.29 25.03 -9.60
CA ASN A 555 -12.05 24.17 -8.69
C ASN A 555 -12.03 24.71 -7.26
N LEU A 556 -10.87 25.11 -6.74
CA LEU A 556 -10.73 25.71 -5.41
C LEU A 556 -11.66 26.92 -5.25
N VAL A 557 -11.69 27.80 -6.27
CA VAL A 557 -12.61 28.94 -6.31
C VAL A 557 -14.07 28.51 -6.36
N ALA A 558 -14.39 27.52 -7.20
CA ALA A 558 -15.77 27.03 -7.35
C ALA A 558 -16.30 26.41 -6.05
N VAL A 559 -15.46 25.69 -5.29
CA VAL A 559 -15.82 25.11 -3.99
C VAL A 559 -16.26 26.21 -3.01
N LYS A 560 -15.46 27.28 -2.88
CA LYS A 560 -15.82 28.43 -2.03
C LYS A 560 -17.08 29.15 -2.51
N LEU A 561 -17.25 29.31 -3.82
CA LEU A 561 -18.46 29.95 -4.38
C LEU A 561 -19.75 29.16 -4.14
N ASN A 562 -19.66 27.83 -4.12
CA ASN A 562 -20.81 26.93 -3.96
C ASN A 562 -21.15 26.66 -2.50
N ASP A 563 -20.29 27.00 -1.55
CA ASP A 563 -20.58 26.90 -0.12
C ASP A 563 -21.35 28.15 0.35
N GLU A 564 -22.59 27.95 0.77
CA GLU A 564 -23.46 29.01 1.28
C GLU A 564 -22.96 29.61 2.60
N LYS A 565 -22.10 28.89 3.34
CA LYS A 565 -21.51 29.35 4.60
C LYS A 565 -20.25 30.19 4.41
N SER A 566 -19.72 30.26 3.19
CA SER A 566 -18.44 30.95 2.97
C SER A 566 -18.50 32.44 3.32
N GLU A 567 -17.47 32.88 4.03
CA GLU A 567 -17.36 34.26 4.51
C GLU A 567 -16.66 35.17 3.50
N LYS A 568 -16.76 36.49 3.73
CA LYS A 568 -16.15 37.51 2.86
C LYS A 568 -14.61 37.39 2.78
N SER A 569 -13.97 36.92 3.84
CA SER A 569 -12.53 36.62 3.90
C SER A 569 -12.15 35.48 2.94
N GLU A 570 -12.91 34.39 2.93
CA GLU A 570 -12.68 33.23 2.05
C GLU A 570 -12.91 33.56 0.57
N TYR A 571 -13.88 34.44 0.26
CA TYR A 571 -14.05 34.93 -1.11
C TYR A 571 -12.86 35.77 -1.58
N LYS A 572 -12.22 36.55 -0.69
CA LYS A 572 -10.98 37.28 -1.02
C LYS A 572 -9.81 36.34 -1.25
N GLU A 573 -9.69 35.30 -0.44
CA GLU A 573 -8.69 34.24 -0.64
C GLU A 573 -8.89 33.57 -2.01
N ALA A 574 -10.12 33.14 -2.33
CA ALA A 574 -10.47 32.60 -3.64
C ALA A 574 -10.18 33.58 -4.80
N GLN A 575 -10.44 34.88 -4.61
CA GLN A 575 -10.07 35.91 -5.58
C GLN A 575 -8.55 35.97 -5.81
N SER A 576 -7.74 35.77 -4.77
CA SER A 576 -6.27 35.72 -4.89
C SER A 576 -5.80 34.50 -5.68
N HIS A 577 -6.41 33.32 -5.49
CA HIS A 577 -6.10 32.13 -6.31
C HIS A 577 -6.51 32.33 -7.76
N LEU A 578 -7.69 32.95 -7.99
CA LEU A 578 -8.16 33.25 -9.34
C LEU A 578 -7.23 34.24 -10.07
N ALA A 579 -6.67 35.22 -9.36
CA ALA A 579 -5.72 36.17 -9.94
C ALA A 579 -4.42 35.51 -10.44
N LYS A 580 -4.04 34.35 -9.87
CA LYS A 580 -2.88 33.56 -10.31
C LYS A 580 -3.18 32.69 -11.55
N VAL A 581 -4.42 32.65 -12.05
CA VAL A 581 -4.79 31.87 -13.24
C VAL A 581 -4.39 32.62 -14.51
N SER A 582 -3.38 32.12 -15.23
CA SER A 582 -3.01 32.62 -16.56
C SER A 582 -3.89 31.99 -17.65
N LEU A 583 -4.57 32.81 -18.47
CA LEU A 583 -5.38 32.35 -19.61
C LEU A 583 -4.56 32.02 -20.86
N GLN A 584 -3.23 32.13 -20.81
CA GLN A 584 -2.39 31.79 -21.95
C GLN A 584 -2.44 30.29 -22.24
N GLY A 585 -2.82 29.93 -23.47
CA GLY A 585 -2.98 28.54 -23.89
C GLY A 585 -4.13 27.79 -23.19
N SER A 586 -5.07 28.51 -22.54
CA SER A 586 -6.24 27.88 -21.92
C SER A 586 -7.30 27.53 -22.96
N SER A 587 -8.00 26.41 -22.75
CA SER A 587 -9.15 26.03 -23.56
C SER A 587 -10.34 26.97 -23.37
N ASP A 588 -11.29 26.97 -24.30
CA ASP A 588 -12.48 27.83 -24.17
C ASP A 588 -13.35 27.46 -22.96
N LYS A 589 -13.39 26.18 -22.58
CA LYS A 589 -14.05 25.73 -21.33
C LYS A 589 -13.41 26.35 -20.09
N GLU A 590 -12.07 26.39 -20.03
CA GLU A 590 -11.34 27.01 -18.92
C GLU A 590 -11.57 28.53 -18.87
N LYS A 591 -11.59 29.22 -20.02
CA LYS A 591 -11.91 30.67 -20.08
C LYS A 591 -13.33 30.95 -19.60
N ILE A 592 -14.30 30.14 -20.00
CA ILE A 592 -15.70 30.27 -19.55
C ILE A 592 -15.78 30.11 -18.03
N ALA A 593 -15.18 29.06 -17.48
CA ALA A 593 -15.15 28.82 -16.03
C ALA A 593 -14.46 29.97 -15.28
N TYR A 594 -13.32 30.47 -15.79
CA TYR A 594 -12.63 31.62 -15.23
C TYR A 594 -13.53 32.86 -15.13
N TYR A 595 -14.16 33.28 -16.23
CA TYR A 595 -14.99 34.47 -16.22
C TYR A 595 -16.26 34.30 -15.39
N LYS A 596 -16.86 33.11 -15.36
CA LYS A 596 -17.99 32.82 -14.48
C LYS A 596 -17.60 32.92 -13.00
N ASN A 597 -16.50 32.27 -12.61
CA ASN A 597 -15.99 32.34 -11.24
C ASN A 597 -15.64 33.78 -10.85
N LYS A 598 -14.97 34.54 -11.74
CA LYS A 598 -14.65 35.96 -11.52
C LYS A 598 -15.90 36.80 -11.30
N THR A 599 -16.91 36.59 -12.13
CA THR A 599 -18.20 37.29 -12.05
C THR A 599 -18.93 36.99 -10.74
N LEU A 600 -19.00 35.72 -10.33
CA LEU A 600 -19.67 35.30 -9.09
C LEU A 600 -18.94 35.80 -7.84
N LEU A 601 -17.60 35.72 -7.82
CA LEU A 601 -16.79 36.26 -6.72
C LEU A 601 -17.00 37.77 -6.58
N ALA A 602 -16.91 38.51 -7.69
CA ALA A 602 -17.15 39.94 -7.70
C ALA A 602 -18.57 40.29 -7.19
N LEU A 603 -19.58 39.48 -7.52
CA LEU A 603 -20.95 39.68 -7.04
C LEU A 603 -21.06 39.44 -5.52
N LYS A 604 -20.40 38.41 -4.99
CA LYS A 604 -20.35 38.09 -3.55
C LYS A 604 -19.57 39.14 -2.74
N LEU A 605 -18.57 39.77 -3.36
CA LEU A 605 -17.76 40.84 -2.78
C LEU A 605 -18.35 42.25 -2.96
N ASP A 606 -19.50 42.37 -3.65
CA ASP A 606 -20.16 43.62 -4.04
C ASP A 606 -19.31 44.54 -4.94
N GLN A 607 -18.40 43.95 -5.72
CA GLN A 607 -17.54 44.62 -6.70
C GLN A 607 -18.26 44.73 -8.06
N LEU A 608 -19.33 45.54 -8.12
CA LEU A 608 -20.25 45.58 -9.27
C LEU A 608 -19.60 45.96 -10.62
N ASN A 609 -18.52 46.74 -10.62
CA ASN A 609 -17.77 47.05 -11.85
C ASN A 609 -17.05 45.81 -12.38
N GLU A 610 -16.40 45.03 -11.51
CA GLU A 610 -15.72 43.79 -11.89
C GLU A 610 -16.71 42.73 -12.41
N VAL A 611 -17.95 42.70 -11.89
CA VAL A 611 -19.03 41.85 -12.43
C VAL A 611 -19.29 42.18 -13.90
N ASN A 612 -19.40 43.47 -14.25
CA ASN A 612 -19.60 43.90 -15.63
C ASN A 612 -18.39 43.58 -16.51
N ASP A 613 -17.19 43.80 -16.02
CA ASP A 613 -15.96 43.54 -16.77
C ASP A 613 -15.78 42.05 -17.05
N ALA A 614 -16.00 41.20 -16.05
CA ALA A 614 -15.93 39.75 -16.19
C ALA A 614 -17.05 39.19 -17.09
N ALA A 615 -18.28 39.70 -16.97
CA ALA A 615 -19.39 39.30 -17.84
C ALA A 615 -19.16 39.76 -19.30
N SER A 616 -18.58 40.93 -19.51
CA SER A 616 -18.21 41.41 -20.85
C SER A 616 -17.06 40.60 -21.43
N GLY A 617 -16.08 40.22 -20.60
CA GLY A 617 -15.01 39.28 -20.94
C GLY A 617 -15.57 37.93 -21.40
N LEU A 618 -16.58 37.39 -20.70
CA LEU A 618 -17.26 36.16 -21.12
C LEU A 618 -17.96 36.33 -22.48
N LEU A 619 -18.68 37.43 -22.69
CA LEU A 619 -19.37 37.73 -23.95
C LEU A 619 -18.43 37.95 -25.14
N SER A 620 -17.16 38.30 -24.90
CA SER A 620 -16.16 38.47 -25.95
C SER A 620 -15.60 37.14 -26.51
N LEU A 621 -15.88 36.00 -25.85
CA LEU A 621 -15.41 34.70 -26.30
C LEU A 621 -16.15 34.24 -27.57
N LYS A 622 -15.38 33.80 -28.58
CA LYS A 622 -15.94 33.19 -29.80
C LYS A 622 -16.58 31.83 -29.47
N GLY A 623 -17.73 31.52 -30.09
CA GLY A 623 -18.40 30.22 -29.92
C GLY A 623 -19.11 30.01 -28.58
N LEU A 624 -19.36 31.07 -27.81
CA LEU A 624 -20.08 30.99 -26.53
C LEU A 624 -21.47 30.37 -26.69
N SER A 625 -21.84 29.44 -25.79
CA SER A 625 -23.15 28.80 -25.84
C SER A 625 -24.29 29.81 -25.62
N LYS A 626 -25.49 29.53 -26.16
CA LYS A 626 -26.68 30.38 -25.93
C LYS A 626 -26.96 30.57 -24.44
N ASN A 627 -26.72 29.54 -23.63
CA ASN A 627 -26.94 29.58 -22.18
C ASN A 627 -25.92 30.47 -21.46
N ASP A 628 -24.64 30.37 -21.81
CA ASP A 628 -23.60 31.20 -21.19
C ASP A 628 -23.72 32.67 -21.62
N HIS A 629 -24.10 32.91 -22.87
CA HIS A 629 -24.41 34.24 -23.36
C HIS A 629 -25.58 34.86 -22.59
N LEU A 630 -26.67 34.12 -22.42
CA LEU A 630 -27.82 34.53 -21.60
C LEU A 630 -27.41 34.79 -20.16
N TRP A 631 -26.61 33.89 -19.56
CA TRP A 631 -26.14 34.02 -18.19
C TRP A 631 -25.35 35.32 -17.97
N ALA A 632 -24.39 35.64 -18.86
CA ALA A 632 -23.62 36.88 -18.77
C ALA A 632 -24.51 38.14 -18.87
N GLN A 633 -25.47 38.14 -19.81
CA GLN A 633 -26.42 39.26 -19.96
C GLN A 633 -27.30 39.45 -18.72
N LYS A 634 -27.72 38.36 -18.06
CA LYS A 634 -28.44 38.42 -16.79
C LYS A 634 -27.59 39.04 -15.68
N GLN A 635 -26.30 38.73 -15.59
CA GLN A 635 -25.42 39.38 -14.61
C GLN A 635 -25.31 40.90 -14.86
N GLN A 636 -25.17 41.32 -16.13
CA GLN A 636 -25.18 42.75 -16.48
C GLN A 636 -26.53 43.43 -16.13
N LEU A 637 -27.66 42.73 -16.30
CA LEU A 637 -28.98 43.21 -15.90
C LEU A 637 -29.07 43.42 -14.39
N ILE A 638 -28.63 42.43 -13.60
CA ILE A 638 -28.60 42.50 -12.12
C ILE A 638 -27.76 43.70 -11.67
N VAL A 639 -26.57 43.89 -12.25
CA VAL A 639 -25.73 45.06 -11.93
C VAL A 639 -26.44 46.37 -12.26
N ALA A 640 -27.07 46.47 -13.44
CA ALA A 640 -27.79 47.69 -13.82
C ALA A 640 -28.96 47.99 -12.87
N GLN A 641 -29.66 46.97 -12.37
CA GLN A 641 -30.72 47.11 -11.36
C GLN A 641 -30.15 47.55 -10.00
N LYS A 642 -29.10 46.90 -9.50
CA LYS A 642 -28.44 47.25 -8.22
C LYS A 642 -27.86 48.67 -8.23
N GLN A 643 -27.29 49.10 -9.36
CA GLN A 643 -26.78 50.47 -9.55
C GLN A 643 -27.91 51.50 -9.82
N LYS A 644 -29.19 51.10 -9.77
CA LYS A 644 -30.36 51.96 -10.07
C LYS A 644 -30.31 52.60 -11.46
N ARG A 645 -29.59 51.98 -12.41
CA ARG A 645 -29.49 52.41 -13.82
C ARG A 645 -30.65 51.82 -14.62
N PHE A 646 -31.89 52.16 -14.25
CA PHE A 646 -33.11 51.50 -14.75
C PHE A 646 -33.32 51.61 -16.26
N ARG A 647 -32.88 52.70 -16.91
CA ARG A 647 -32.90 52.80 -18.38
C ARG A 647 -32.05 51.72 -19.05
N ARG A 648 -30.85 51.45 -18.51
CA ARG A 648 -29.96 50.39 -19.00
C ARG A 648 -30.51 49.01 -18.67
N ALA A 649 -31.03 48.82 -17.46
CA ALA A 649 -31.69 47.57 -17.07
C ALA A 649 -32.88 47.24 -17.99
N TYR A 650 -33.72 48.22 -18.31
CA TYR A 650 -34.82 48.06 -19.26
C TYR A 650 -34.33 47.66 -20.67
N GLN A 651 -33.30 48.34 -21.19
CA GLN A 651 -32.72 48.00 -22.49
C GLN A 651 -32.14 46.58 -22.54
N LEU A 652 -31.45 46.15 -21.47
CA LEU A 652 -30.92 44.79 -21.34
C LEU A 652 -32.05 43.76 -21.25
N ALA A 653 -33.02 43.96 -20.35
CA ALA A 653 -34.16 43.07 -20.18
C ALA A 653 -34.99 42.91 -21.47
N LYS A 654 -35.11 43.97 -22.27
CA LYS A 654 -35.80 43.93 -23.57
C LYS A 654 -35.07 43.05 -24.59
N LYS A 655 -33.72 43.07 -24.59
CA LYS A 655 -32.87 42.28 -25.50
C LYS A 655 -32.73 40.82 -25.05
N ILE A 656 -32.79 40.58 -23.74
CA ILE A 656 -32.67 39.26 -23.15
C ILE A 656 -33.87 38.40 -23.59
N ASN A 657 -33.57 37.25 -24.19
CA ASN A 657 -34.54 36.20 -24.44
C ASN A 657 -34.34 35.09 -23.41
N ASP A 658 -35.01 35.21 -22.27
CA ASP A 658 -34.92 34.25 -21.17
C ASP A 658 -36.04 33.21 -21.28
N PRO A 659 -35.74 31.96 -21.62
CA PRO A 659 -36.75 30.90 -21.70
C PRO A 659 -37.37 30.57 -20.34
N ALA A 660 -36.73 30.94 -19.23
CA ALA A 660 -37.29 30.73 -17.89
C ALA A 660 -38.39 31.73 -17.52
N LEU A 661 -38.46 32.87 -18.22
CA LEU A 661 -39.51 33.87 -17.99
C LEU A 661 -40.67 33.60 -18.94
N ASN A 662 -41.84 33.30 -18.38
CA ASN A 662 -43.05 33.22 -19.19
C ASN A 662 -43.45 34.63 -19.71
N PRO A 663 -44.32 34.72 -20.73
CA PRO A 663 -44.74 36.01 -21.31
C PRO A 663 -45.32 36.99 -20.28
N GLU A 664 -46.03 36.49 -19.27
CA GLU A 664 -46.57 37.29 -18.16
C GLU A 664 -45.43 37.95 -17.36
N GLN A 665 -44.47 37.16 -16.86
CA GLN A 665 -43.35 37.63 -16.04
C GLN A 665 -42.46 38.61 -16.82
N LYS A 666 -42.19 38.33 -18.10
CA LYS A 666 -41.40 39.22 -18.95
C LYS A 666 -42.08 40.57 -19.14
N SER A 667 -43.39 40.55 -19.41
CA SER A 667 -44.17 41.78 -19.60
C SER A 667 -44.21 42.60 -18.32
N LEU A 668 -44.38 41.97 -17.16
CA LEU A 668 -44.36 42.65 -15.86
C LEU A 668 -42.97 43.26 -15.56
N GLN A 669 -41.88 42.50 -15.75
CA GLN A 669 -40.52 43.00 -15.53
C GLN A 669 -40.22 44.23 -16.40
N LEU A 670 -40.61 44.19 -17.68
CA LEU A 670 -40.46 45.32 -18.59
C LEU A 670 -41.33 46.52 -18.19
N ALA A 671 -42.56 46.28 -17.73
CA ALA A 671 -43.46 47.34 -17.27
C ALA A 671 -42.88 48.08 -16.05
N LEU A 672 -42.39 47.34 -15.06
CA LEU A 672 -41.79 47.88 -13.84
C LEU A 672 -40.49 48.62 -14.13
N LEU A 673 -39.59 48.04 -14.94
CA LEU A 673 -38.35 48.69 -15.33
C LEU A 673 -38.60 49.95 -16.16
N ALA A 674 -39.63 49.96 -17.02
CA ALA A 674 -40.03 51.15 -17.77
C ALA A 674 -40.53 52.25 -16.83
N ASP A 675 -41.36 51.90 -15.84
CA ASP A 675 -41.84 52.84 -14.83
C ASP A 675 -40.70 53.45 -14.00
N LEU A 676 -39.79 52.62 -13.49
CA LEU A 676 -38.62 53.08 -12.74
C LEU A 676 -37.65 53.90 -13.61
N ALA A 677 -37.63 53.67 -14.91
CA ALA A 677 -36.85 54.44 -15.88
C ALA A 677 -37.56 55.73 -16.35
N ASN A 678 -38.78 55.98 -15.88
CA ASN A 678 -39.69 57.04 -16.35
C ASN A 678 -39.90 56.99 -17.89
N ILE A 679 -40.16 55.79 -18.41
CA ILE A 679 -40.46 55.49 -19.81
C ILE A 679 -41.89 54.93 -19.90
N ASN A 680 -42.55 55.09 -21.05
CA ASN A 680 -43.90 54.58 -21.28
C ASN A 680 -44.01 53.05 -21.05
N SER A 681 -44.65 52.67 -19.95
CA SER A 681 -44.91 51.28 -19.53
C SER A 681 -46.26 50.74 -19.98
N LYS A 682 -47.13 51.57 -20.58
CA LYS A 682 -48.52 51.23 -20.89
C LYS A 682 -48.64 49.94 -21.71
N LYS A 683 -47.84 49.81 -22.77
CA LYS A 683 -47.85 48.63 -23.62
C LYS A 683 -47.53 47.36 -22.82
N HIS A 684 -46.51 47.40 -21.98
CA HIS A 684 -46.07 46.25 -21.19
C HIS A 684 -47.10 45.84 -20.14
N TYR A 685 -47.80 46.79 -19.52
CA TYR A 685 -48.93 46.48 -18.63
C TYR A 685 -50.13 45.88 -19.37
N LEU A 686 -50.43 46.33 -20.60
CA LEU A 686 -51.47 45.72 -21.43
C LEU A 686 -51.09 44.30 -21.87
N ASP A 687 -49.83 44.08 -22.25
CA ASP A 687 -49.30 42.75 -22.56
C ASP A 687 -49.38 41.84 -21.31
N PHE A 688 -49.00 42.36 -20.13
CA PHE A 688 -49.17 41.63 -18.87
C PHE A 688 -50.62 41.25 -18.58
N ILE A 689 -51.57 42.18 -18.76
CA ILE A 689 -53.01 41.91 -18.59
C ILE A 689 -53.49 40.83 -19.56
N LYS A 690 -52.96 40.81 -20.79
CA LYS A 690 -53.30 39.80 -21.81
C LYS A 690 -52.79 38.41 -21.43
N TYR A 691 -51.62 38.32 -20.79
CA TYR A 691 -50.98 37.04 -20.46
C TYR A 691 -51.33 36.49 -19.08
N THR A 692 -51.72 37.34 -18.12
CA THR A 692 -52.03 36.87 -16.76
C THR A 692 -53.40 36.20 -16.69
N ASN A 693 -53.45 35.04 -16.03
CA ASN A 693 -54.70 34.33 -15.75
C ASN A 693 -55.39 34.82 -14.45
N SER A 694 -54.72 35.66 -13.67
CA SER A 694 -55.26 36.18 -12.40
C SER A 694 -56.03 37.47 -12.64
N TYR A 695 -57.35 37.43 -12.40
CA TYR A 695 -58.19 38.61 -12.43
C TYR A 695 -57.71 39.69 -11.45
N GLU A 696 -57.18 39.30 -10.30
CA GLU A 696 -56.66 40.23 -9.30
C GLU A 696 -55.42 40.97 -9.82
N LYS A 697 -54.42 40.25 -10.32
CA LYS A 697 -53.20 40.84 -10.89
C LYS A 697 -53.51 41.72 -12.10
N ALA A 698 -54.40 41.25 -12.98
CA ALA A 698 -54.84 42.03 -14.13
C ALA A 698 -55.53 43.33 -13.70
N ASN A 699 -56.39 43.27 -12.69
CA ASN A 699 -57.10 44.45 -12.20
C ASN A 699 -56.20 45.42 -11.44
N GLN A 700 -55.14 44.95 -10.76
CA GLN A 700 -54.11 45.83 -10.20
C GLN A 700 -53.37 46.61 -11.30
N ALA A 701 -52.98 45.94 -12.40
CA ALA A 701 -52.38 46.60 -13.55
C ALA A 701 -53.35 47.59 -14.21
N ARG A 702 -54.64 47.26 -14.34
CA ARG A 702 -55.68 48.20 -14.81
C ARG A 702 -55.81 49.42 -13.90
N ALA A 703 -55.85 49.21 -12.57
CA ALA A 703 -55.96 50.29 -11.61
C ALA A 703 -54.78 51.26 -11.73
N HIS A 704 -53.56 50.75 -11.89
CA HIS A 704 -52.36 51.55 -12.15
C HIS A 704 -52.47 52.37 -13.43
N LEU A 705 -52.90 51.75 -14.54
CA LEU A 705 -53.12 52.45 -15.81
C LEU A 705 -54.20 53.54 -15.72
N ILE A 706 -55.25 53.29 -14.95
CA ILE A 706 -56.34 54.25 -14.72
C ILE A 706 -55.84 55.45 -13.91
N LEU A 707 -55.10 55.22 -12.82
CA LEU A 707 -54.55 56.30 -11.98
C LEU A 707 -53.56 57.19 -12.75
N LYS A 708 -52.76 56.59 -13.66
CA LYS A 708 -51.86 57.30 -14.57
C LYS A 708 -52.55 57.99 -15.75
N SER A 709 -53.83 57.70 -16.00
CA SER A 709 -54.57 58.31 -17.11
C SER A 709 -54.87 59.78 -16.86
N ARG A 710 -54.89 60.59 -17.93
CA ARG A 710 -55.41 61.97 -17.87
C ARG A 710 -56.92 62.02 -17.65
N TYR A 711 -57.64 60.93 -17.96
CA TYR A 711 -59.09 60.83 -17.87
C TYR A 711 -59.50 59.57 -17.08
N PRO A 712 -59.21 59.51 -15.77
CA PRO A 712 -59.35 58.30 -14.97
C PRO A 712 -60.79 57.78 -14.88
N TRP A 713 -61.80 58.66 -14.83
CA TRP A 713 -63.21 58.23 -14.83
C TRP A 713 -63.63 57.54 -16.13
N ASN A 714 -63.13 58.02 -17.28
CA ASN A 714 -63.43 57.43 -18.58
C ASN A 714 -62.80 56.05 -18.70
N GLU A 715 -61.55 55.89 -18.28
CA GLU A 715 -60.85 54.60 -18.29
C GLU A 715 -61.44 53.62 -17.27
N LEU A 716 -61.81 54.09 -16.07
CA LEU A 716 -62.50 53.27 -15.07
C LEU A 716 -63.83 52.74 -15.60
N LYS A 717 -64.62 53.60 -16.28
CA LYS A 717 -65.89 53.19 -16.90
C LYS A 717 -65.68 52.12 -17.98
N LYS A 718 -64.65 52.26 -18.82
CA LYS A 718 -64.30 51.26 -19.84
C LYS A 718 -63.95 49.90 -19.22
N GLU A 719 -63.20 49.90 -18.12
CA GLU A 719 -62.72 48.69 -17.45
C GLU A 719 -63.67 48.15 -16.37
N LEU A 720 -64.85 48.76 -16.19
CA LEU A 720 -65.78 48.45 -15.11
C LEU A 720 -66.21 46.98 -15.09
N SER A 721 -66.41 46.38 -16.26
CA SER A 721 -66.79 44.97 -16.41
C SER A 721 -65.74 44.01 -15.83
N SER A 722 -64.46 44.39 -15.86
CA SER A 722 -63.34 43.64 -15.30
C SER A 722 -63.15 43.97 -13.81
N LEU A 723 -63.17 45.26 -13.46
CA LEU A 723 -62.90 45.74 -12.10
C LEU A 723 -63.98 45.33 -11.08
N LYS A 724 -65.24 45.16 -11.50
CA LYS A 724 -66.32 44.71 -10.62
C LYS A 724 -66.09 43.32 -10.00
N LYS A 725 -65.21 42.51 -10.60
CA LYS A 725 -64.78 41.21 -10.04
C LYS A 725 -63.91 41.36 -8.79
N THR A 726 -63.34 42.54 -8.57
CA THR A 726 -62.55 42.90 -7.38
C THR A 726 -63.18 44.14 -6.72
N PRO A 727 -64.34 43.98 -6.05
CA PRO A 727 -65.15 45.11 -5.56
C PRO A 727 -64.42 46.00 -4.55
N GLU A 728 -63.51 45.46 -3.75
CA GLU A 728 -62.66 46.23 -2.84
C GLU A 728 -61.72 47.17 -3.61
N LEU A 729 -60.98 46.64 -4.59
CA LEU A 729 -60.07 47.42 -5.43
C LEU A 729 -60.85 48.47 -6.24
N LEU A 730 -62.02 48.11 -6.77
CA LEU A 730 -62.90 49.04 -7.48
C LEU A 730 -63.36 50.20 -6.57
N GLY A 731 -63.80 49.89 -5.35
CA GLY A 731 -64.20 50.89 -4.36
C GLY A 731 -63.05 51.82 -3.98
N ARG A 732 -61.85 51.26 -3.75
CA ARG A 732 -60.65 52.04 -3.43
C ARG A 732 -60.22 52.93 -4.60
N LEU A 733 -60.17 52.38 -5.81
CA LEU A 733 -59.85 53.13 -7.02
C LEU A 733 -60.84 54.27 -7.24
N ALA A 734 -62.14 54.00 -7.14
CA ALA A 734 -63.17 55.02 -7.33
C ALA A 734 -63.12 56.11 -6.25
N LEU A 735 -62.83 55.77 -4.99
CA LEU A 735 -62.63 56.74 -3.92
C LEU A 735 -61.42 57.64 -4.19
N GLU A 736 -60.29 57.07 -4.63
CA GLU A 736 -59.07 57.81 -4.95
C GLU A 736 -59.26 58.73 -6.16
N VAL A 737 -59.91 58.23 -7.22
CA VAL A 737 -60.27 59.03 -8.39
C VAL A 737 -61.26 60.14 -8.01
N TYR A 738 -62.26 59.86 -7.17
CA TYR A 738 -63.23 60.87 -6.70
C TYR A 738 -62.58 61.93 -5.82
N ALA A 739 -61.64 61.54 -4.95
CA ALA A 739 -60.91 62.47 -4.10
C ALA A 739 -60.14 63.51 -4.92
N LYS A 740 -59.58 63.12 -6.07
CA LYS A 740 -58.82 64.00 -6.97
C LYS A 740 -59.69 64.69 -8.03
N TYR A 741 -60.69 64.00 -8.56
CA TYR A 741 -61.56 64.44 -9.66
C TYR A 741 -63.02 64.21 -9.27
N ARG A 742 -63.67 65.21 -8.68
CA ARG A 742 -65.06 65.11 -8.21
C ARG A 742 -66.00 64.87 -9.40
N ASN A 743 -66.65 63.70 -9.41
CA ASN A 743 -67.70 63.38 -10.37
C ASN A 743 -68.78 62.53 -9.68
N GLN A 744 -69.90 63.17 -9.35
CA GLN A 744 -70.99 62.53 -8.61
C GLN A 744 -71.65 61.42 -9.44
N VAL A 745 -71.95 61.68 -10.71
CA VAL A 745 -72.62 60.71 -11.60
C VAL A 745 -71.79 59.43 -11.75
N SER A 746 -70.47 59.57 -11.96
CA SER A 746 -69.59 58.41 -12.06
C SER A 746 -69.44 57.67 -10.72
N ALA A 747 -69.35 58.38 -9.60
CA ALA A 747 -69.27 57.74 -8.28
C ALA A 747 -70.54 56.95 -7.93
N GLU A 748 -71.72 57.50 -8.24
CA GLU A 748 -73.02 56.81 -8.03
C GLU A 748 -73.11 55.50 -8.83
N LEU A 749 -72.59 55.48 -10.07
CA LEU A 749 -72.53 54.27 -10.88
C LEU A 749 -71.68 53.16 -10.23
N ILE A 750 -70.61 53.53 -9.50
CA ILE A 750 -69.72 52.58 -8.82
C ILE A 750 -70.33 52.07 -7.52
N ILE A 751 -70.95 52.95 -6.72
CA ILE A 751 -71.60 52.56 -5.46
C ILE A 751 -72.75 51.58 -5.68
N LYS A 752 -73.43 51.65 -6.84
CA LYS A 752 -74.48 50.70 -7.24
C LYS A 752 -73.94 49.31 -7.60
N GLN A 753 -72.63 49.11 -7.73
CA GLN A 753 -72.07 47.79 -8.03
C GLN A 753 -72.11 46.87 -6.80
N PRO A 754 -72.53 45.60 -6.96
CA PRO A 754 -72.59 44.65 -5.84
C PRO A 754 -71.26 44.52 -5.09
N GLY A 755 -71.31 44.59 -3.77
CA GLY A 755 -70.16 44.36 -2.90
C GLY A 755 -69.23 45.55 -2.66
N VAL A 756 -69.31 46.65 -3.45
CA VAL A 756 -68.44 47.82 -3.26
C VAL A 756 -68.64 48.45 -1.88
N THR A 757 -69.89 48.64 -1.46
CA THR A 757 -70.25 49.24 -0.15
C THR A 757 -70.02 48.31 1.05
N ARG A 758 -69.58 47.06 0.85
CA ARG A 758 -69.14 46.20 1.97
C ARG A 758 -67.78 46.64 2.52
N TYR A 759 -66.95 47.24 1.68
CA TYR A 759 -65.58 47.66 2.02
C TYR A 759 -65.52 49.12 2.47
N ALA A 760 -64.51 49.46 3.26
CA ALA A 760 -64.36 50.79 3.87
C ALA A 760 -64.31 51.92 2.85
N ALA A 761 -63.59 51.72 1.73
CA ALA A 761 -63.49 52.73 0.68
C ALA A 761 -64.83 52.99 -0.03
N GLY A 762 -65.60 51.93 -0.32
CA GLY A 762 -66.94 52.05 -0.90
C GLY A 762 -67.93 52.73 0.03
N ARG A 763 -67.92 52.39 1.34
CA ARG A 763 -68.73 53.10 2.35
C ARG A 763 -68.37 54.57 2.41
N SER A 764 -67.07 54.89 2.46
CA SER A 764 -66.59 56.27 2.49
C SER A 764 -67.08 57.05 1.26
N LEU A 765 -67.01 56.45 0.07
CA LEU A 765 -67.54 57.09 -1.14
C LEU A 765 -69.08 57.27 -1.08
N GLN A 766 -69.82 56.30 -0.55
CA GLN A 766 -71.28 56.40 -0.36
C GLN A 766 -71.66 57.56 0.58
N ARG A 767 -70.92 57.75 1.67
CA ARG A 767 -71.16 58.85 2.62
C ARG A 767 -71.04 60.22 1.97
N GLN A 768 -70.08 60.38 1.07
CA GLN A 768 -69.85 61.63 0.36
C GLN A 768 -71.00 61.99 -0.59
N LEU A 769 -71.74 60.99 -1.08
CA LEU A 769 -72.90 61.19 -1.96
C LEU A 769 -74.19 61.48 -1.17
N VAL A 770 -74.39 60.80 -0.02
CA VAL A 770 -75.65 60.86 0.73
C VAL A 770 -75.69 62.02 1.73
N ARG A 771 -74.59 62.29 2.43
CA ARG A 771 -74.51 63.29 3.51
C ARG A 771 -75.02 64.69 3.12
N PRO A 772 -74.73 65.24 1.92
CA PRO A 772 -75.21 66.58 1.55
C PRO A 772 -76.73 66.75 1.62
N SER A 773 -77.50 65.72 1.24
CA SER A 773 -78.98 65.72 1.31
C SER A 773 -79.47 65.83 2.75
N LEU A 774 -78.93 65.00 3.65
CA LEU A 774 -79.24 65.02 5.08
C LEU A 774 -78.98 66.40 5.70
N VAL A 775 -77.79 66.97 5.42
CA VAL A 775 -77.41 68.29 5.96
C VAL A 775 -78.36 69.38 5.45
N ALA A 776 -78.78 69.32 4.18
CA ALA A 776 -79.72 70.28 3.61
C ALA A 776 -81.11 70.22 4.29
N LYS A 777 -81.65 69.01 4.52
CA LYS A 777 -82.94 68.82 5.21
C LYS A 777 -82.88 69.26 6.68
N SER A 778 -81.83 68.89 7.40
CA SER A 778 -81.57 69.32 8.79
C SER A 778 -81.56 70.84 8.93
N ARG A 779 -80.88 71.55 8.01
CA ARG A 779 -80.82 73.02 8.06
C ARG A 779 -82.18 73.69 7.86
N ARG A 780 -83.06 73.11 7.04
CA ARG A 780 -84.41 73.66 6.78
C ARG A 780 -85.29 73.64 8.03
N ILE A 781 -85.22 72.57 8.82
CA ILE A 781 -85.96 72.49 10.09
C ILE A 781 -85.28 73.33 11.18
N GLU A 782 -83.95 73.35 11.23
CA GLU A 782 -83.19 74.16 12.18
C GLU A 782 -83.54 75.66 12.08
N SER A 783 -83.68 76.19 10.87
CA SER A 783 -84.00 77.60 10.63
C SER A 783 -85.48 77.96 10.82
N HIS A 784 -86.38 76.97 10.86
CA HIS A 784 -87.82 77.19 11.03
C HIS A 784 -88.17 77.64 12.46
N ARG A 785 -89.12 78.56 12.62
CA ARG A 785 -89.63 79.06 13.91
C ARG A 785 -91.15 78.90 13.99
N VAL A 786 -91.65 78.45 15.14
CA VAL A 786 -93.09 78.40 15.43
C VAL A 786 -93.52 79.77 15.98
N SER A 787 -94.60 80.34 15.43
CA SER A 787 -95.07 81.69 15.75
C SER A 787 -96.25 81.66 16.72
N THR A 788 -96.16 82.39 17.84
CA THR A 788 -97.23 82.50 18.85
C THR A 788 -98.06 83.78 18.72
N LYS A 789 -97.91 84.54 17.62
CA LYS A 789 -98.55 85.85 17.42
C LYS A 789 -100.08 85.77 17.28
N SER A 790 -100.62 84.66 16.79
CA SER A 790 -102.05 84.36 16.69
C SER A 790 -102.29 82.86 16.58
N ASP A 791 -103.47 82.39 16.95
CA ASP A 791 -103.82 80.96 16.91
C ASP A 791 -103.71 80.37 15.49
N TYR A 792 -104.07 81.16 14.47
CA TYR A 792 -103.91 80.76 13.07
C TYR A 792 -102.44 80.57 12.69
N LEU A 793 -101.56 81.52 13.04
CA LEU A 793 -100.14 81.43 12.74
C LEU A 793 -99.46 80.32 13.53
N LEU A 794 -99.87 80.10 14.79
CA LEU A 794 -99.41 79.01 15.62
C LEU A 794 -99.73 77.67 14.97
N LYS A 795 -101.01 77.43 14.63
CA LYS A 795 -101.44 76.18 13.98
C LYS A 795 -100.72 75.93 12.65
N LYS A 796 -100.56 76.97 11.82
CA LYS A 796 -99.90 76.87 10.51
C LYS A 796 -98.41 76.55 10.65
N THR A 797 -97.67 77.33 11.45
CA THR A 797 -96.22 77.17 11.59
C THR A 797 -95.85 75.91 12.39
N LEU A 798 -96.65 75.52 13.38
CA LEU A 798 -96.47 74.25 14.08
C LEU A 798 -96.65 73.06 13.14
N LYS A 799 -97.68 73.08 12.28
CA LYS A 799 -97.87 72.05 11.24
C LYS A 799 -96.69 71.98 10.27
N GLN A 800 -96.20 73.14 9.79
CA GLN A 800 -95.03 73.19 8.92
C GLN A 800 -93.77 72.60 9.57
N HIS A 801 -93.55 72.87 10.87
CA HIS A 801 -92.44 72.29 11.61
C HIS A 801 -92.56 70.76 11.72
N ILE A 802 -93.78 70.25 11.97
CA ILE A 802 -94.07 68.81 11.99
C ILE A 802 -93.81 68.17 10.61
N ASP A 803 -94.21 68.82 9.52
CA ASP A 803 -93.98 68.31 8.16
C ASP A 803 -92.48 68.27 7.80
N LEU A 804 -91.71 69.30 8.21
CA LEU A 804 -90.24 69.29 8.07
C LEU A 804 -89.59 68.18 8.91
N LEU A 805 -90.12 67.90 10.10
CA LEU A 805 -89.63 66.81 10.94
C LEU A 805 -89.88 65.46 10.28
N LYS A 806 -91.05 65.26 9.68
CA LYS A 806 -91.37 64.05 8.89
C LYS A 806 -90.48 63.88 7.67
N ASP A 807 -90.10 64.95 6.98
CA ASP A 807 -89.15 64.86 5.85
C ASP A 807 -87.74 64.48 6.33
N LEU A 808 -87.29 65.01 7.48
CA LEU A 808 -86.04 64.61 8.11
C LEU A 808 -86.08 63.15 8.58
N GLU A 809 -87.20 62.71 9.15
CA GLU A 809 -87.43 61.32 9.55
C GLU A 809 -87.38 60.37 8.36
N THR A 810 -88.03 60.74 7.25
CA THR A 810 -87.99 59.97 5.99
C THR A 810 -86.56 59.84 5.46
N GLU A 811 -85.76 60.91 5.49
CA GLU A 811 -84.35 60.85 5.10
C GLU A 811 -83.52 59.99 6.05
N THR A 812 -83.79 60.08 7.35
CA THR A 812 -83.12 59.28 8.38
C THR A 812 -83.41 57.80 8.19
N ASN A 813 -84.65 57.42 7.87
CA ASN A 813 -85.03 56.04 7.56
C ASN A 813 -84.32 55.51 6.30
N LYS A 814 -84.14 56.34 5.27
CA LYS A 814 -83.32 55.98 4.10
C LYS A 814 -81.87 55.71 4.48
N ILE A 815 -81.30 56.52 5.39
CA ILE A 815 -79.92 56.36 5.87
C ILE A 815 -79.77 55.11 6.74
N ILE A 816 -80.74 54.82 7.59
CA ILE A 816 -80.76 53.59 8.39
C ILE A 816 -80.70 52.36 7.48
N ALA A 817 -81.43 52.37 6.36
CA ALA A 817 -81.40 51.29 5.37
C ALA A 817 -80.02 51.08 4.71
N LEU A 818 -79.12 52.07 4.73
CA LEU A 818 -77.75 51.92 4.21
C LEU A 818 -76.82 51.14 5.14
N ASN A 819 -77.20 50.97 6.41
CA ASN A 819 -76.40 50.32 7.45
C ASN A 819 -74.97 50.91 7.62
N ASP A 820 -74.78 52.20 7.34
CA ASP A 820 -73.51 52.90 7.60
C ASP A 820 -73.54 53.51 9.01
N TRP A 821 -72.54 53.15 9.82
CA TRP A 821 -72.46 53.54 11.23
C TRP A 821 -72.32 55.06 11.43
N ILE A 822 -71.52 55.74 10.60
CA ILE A 822 -71.28 57.19 10.72
C ILE A 822 -72.54 57.95 10.32
N LEU A 823 -73.14 57.62 9.18
CA LEU A 823 -74.34 58.30 8.70
C LEU A 823 -75.53 58.11 9.66
N GLN A 824 -75.70 56.91 10.22
CA GLN A 824 -76.77 56.65 11.17
C GLN A 824 -76.62 57.48 12.44
N ILE A 825 -75.41 57.59 13.01
CA ILE A 825 -75.17 58.45 14.17
C ILE A 825 -75.51 59.91 13.86
N ILE A 826 -75.04 60.43 12.73
CA ILE A 826 -75.28 61.83 12.36
C ILE A 826 -76.78 62.08 12.13
N ALA A 827 -77.47 61.19 11.39
CA ALA A 827 -78.89 61.34 11.09
C ALA A 827 -79.78 61.21 12.35
N LEU A 828 -79.52 60.21 13.19
CA LEU A 828 -80.27 59.98 14.43
C LEU A 828 -80.07 61.13 15.43
N ASN A 829 -78.85 61.67 15.60
CA ASN A 829 -78.63 62.82 16.47
C ASN A 829 -79.43 64.04 16.01
N LYS A 830 -79.39 64.34 14.70
CA LYS A 830 -80.16 65.45 14.13
C LYS A 830 -81.67 65.27 14.35
N LEU A 831 -82.18 64.05 14.13
CA LEU A 831 -83.59 63.75 14.36
C LEU A 831 -83.97 63.86 15.85
N ALA A 832 -83.14 63.38 16.76
CA ALA A 832 -83.35 63.49 18.21
C ALA A 832 -83.38 64.95 18.67
N GLU A 833 -82.42 65.76 18.24
CA GLU A 833 -82.36 67.20 18.54
C GLU A 833 -83.64 67.92 18.10
N GLN A 834 -84.14 67.64 16.89
CA GLN A 834 -85.37 68.28 16.40
C GLN A 834 -86.64 67.75 17.09
N ASN A 835 -86.70 66.47 17.46
CA ASN A 835 -87.80 65.93 18.26
C ASN A 835 -87.86 66.58 19.64
N ASN A 836 -86.72 66.69 20.34
CA ASN A 836 -86.65 67.36 21.63
C ASN A 836 -87.02 68.84 21.52
N ARG A 837 -86.51 69.53 20.50
CA ARG A 837 -86.85 70.94 20.25
C ARG A 837 -88.34 71.14 20.01
N LEU A 838 -88.99 70.27 19.24
CA LEU A 838 -90.43 70.36 19.02
C LEU A 838 -91.22 70.10 20.32
N ALA A 839 -90.79 69.14 21.14
CA ALA A 839 -91.40 68.91 22.46
C ALA A 839 -91.31 70.15 23.35
N GLU A 840 -90.13 70.76 23.45
CA GLU A 840 -89.92 72.00 24.22
C GLU A 840 -90.78 73.16 23.70
N ILE A 841 -90.87 73.31 22.38
CA ILE A 841 -91.73 74.34 21.76
C ILE A 841 -93.19 74.14 22.17
N ILE A 842 -93.69 72.89 22.16
CA ILE A 842 -95.08 72.58 22.53
C ILE A 842 -95.33 72.89 24.01
N GLU A 843 -94.41 72.53 24.91
CA GLU A 843 -94.56 72.77 26.35
C GLU A 843 -94.46 74.26 26.74
N GLN A 844 -93.71 75.04 25.96
CA GLN A 844 -93.53 76.47 26.17
C GLN A 844 -94.59 77.33 25.45
N LEU A 845 -95.62 76.71 24.85
CA LEU A 845 -96.69 77.47 24.24
C LEU A 845 -97.42 78.31 25.30
N PRO A 846 -97.76 79.58 25.00
CA PRO A 846 -98.42 80.45 25.95
C PRO A 846 -99.81 79.92 26.30
N VAL A 847 -100.19 80.07 27.56
CA VAL A 847 -101.52 79.67 28.04
C VAL A 847 -102.57 80.68 27.54
N PRO A 848 -103.75 80.24 27.05
CA PRO A 848 -104.81 81.14 26.62
C PRO A 848 -105.24 82.12 27.72
N ARG A 849 -105.55 83.37 27.33
CA ARG A 849 -106.00 84.41 28.29
C ARG A 849 -107.40 84.06 28.81
N GLY A 850 -107.61 84.19 30.14
CA GLY A 850 -108.92 84.01 30.79
C GLY A 850 -109.15 82.67 31.49
N LEU A 851 -108.13 81.81 31.59
CA LEU A 851 -108.19 80.53 32.30
C LEU A 851 -107.89 80.71 33.81
N SER A 852 -108.66 80.03 34.66
CA SER A 852 -108.41 79.91 36.10
C SER A 852 -107.13 79.09 36.40
N ASP A 853 -106.60 79.16 37.62
CA ASP A 853 -105.38 78.43 37.99
C ASP A 853 -105.49 76.90 37.76
N ASP A 854 -106.66 76.32 38.05
CA ASP A 854 -106.95 74.90 37.79
C ASP A 854 -106.99 74.59 36.28
N GLU A 855 -107.56 75.48 35.47
CA GLU A 855 -107.62 75.33 34.01
C GLU A 855 -106.24 75.55 33.36
N ASN A 856 -105.42 76.45 33.90
CA ASN A 856 -104.04 76.66 33.50
C ASN A 856 -103.20 75.39 33.74
N ALA A 857 -103.38 74.75 34.90
CA ALA A 857 -102.73 73.47 35.21
C ALA A 857 -103.17 72.36 34.25
N LYS A 858 -104.48 72.26 33.96
CA LYS A 858 -105.01 71.30 32.97
C LYS A 858 -104.47 71.54 31.56
N TYR A 859 -104.41 72.79 31.10
CA TYR A 859 -103.88 73.14 29.77
C TYR A 859 -102.39 72.81 29.63
N LYS A 860 -101.58 73.15 30.64
CA LYS A 860 -100.16 72.73 30.67
C LYS A 860 -100.01 71.21 30.67
N GLY A 861 -100.89 70.50 31.37
CA GLY A 861 -100.97 69.03 31.32
C GLY A 861 -101.24 68.48 29.92
N LEU A 862 -102.15 69.10 29.16
CA LEU A 862 -102.43 68.74 27.77
C LEU A 862 -101.25 69.02 26.83
N LEU A 863 -100.55 70.15 27.01
CA LEU A 863 -99.34 70.44 26.24
C LEU A 863 -98.23 69.42 26.52
N ALA A 864 -98.02 69.06 27.79
CA ALA A 864 -97.10 67.99 28.16
C ALA A 864 -97.50 66.65 27.52
N GLN A 865 -98.80 66.32 27.50
CA GLN A 865 -99.31 65.12 26.84
C GLN A 865 -99.08 65.14 25.31
N GLN A 866 -99.24 66.30 24.66
CA GLN A 866 -98.98 66.48 23.22
C GLN A 866 -97.48 66.48 22.88
N ALA A 867 -96.62 66.93 23.79
CA ALA A 867 -95.17 66.88 23.64
C ALA A 867 -94.60 65.46 23.86
N GLN A 868 -95.31 64.62 24.64
CA GLN A 868 -94.85 63.30 25.08
C GLN A 868 -94.42 62.33 23.96
N PRO A 869 -95.11 62.23 22.80
CA PRO A 869 -94.65 61.37 21.71
C PRO A 869 -93.27 61.76 21.17
N PHE A 870 -92.98 63.06 21.08
CA PHE A 870 -91.69 63.57 20.62
C PHE A 870 -90.58 63.35 21.65
N LYS A 871 -90.88 63.50 22.95
CA LYS A 871 -89.96 63.13 24.04
C LYS A 871 -89.63 61.64 24.01
N THR A 872 -90.65 60.79 23.92
CA THR A 872 -90.48 59.33 23.83
C THR A 872 -89.65 58.93 22.62
N THR A 873 -89.86 59.60 21.49
CA THR A 873 -89.09 59.38 20.26
C THR A 873 -87.63 59.80 20.44
N ASN A 874 -87.37 61.00 20.97
CA ASN A 874 -86.03 61.46 21.32
C ASN A 874 -85.31 60.48 22.27
N ASP A 875 -85.99 60.01 23.31
CA ASP A 875 -85.40 59.07 24.28
C ASP A 875 -85.09 57.71 23.65
N SER A 876 -85.97 57.21 22.77
CA SER A 876 -85.71 55.98 22.02
C SER A 876 -84.48 56.12 21.11
N ILE A 877 -84.33 57.29 20.46
CA ILE A 877 -83.20 57.57 19.58
C ILE A 877 -81.92 57.70 20.40
N ARG A 878 -81.96 58.38 21.55
CA ARG A 878 -80.82 58.53 22.46
C ARG A 878 -80.31 57.18 22.98
N LYS A 879 -81.22 56.30 23.41
CA LYS A 879 -80.87 54.91 23.78
C LYS A 879 -80.18 54.16 22.64
N LYS A 880 -80.66 54.33 21.41
CA LYS A 880 -80.04 53.73 20.22
C LYS A 880 -78.66 54.33 19.92
N LEU A 881 -78.49 55.64 20.07
CA LEU A 881 -77.21 56.32 19.90
C LEU A 881 -76.17 55.84 20.93
N ASP A 882 -76.58 55.58 22.17
CA ASP A 882 -75.70 55.01 23.18
C ASP A 882 -75.22 53.60 22.79
N GLN A 883 -76.11 52.77 22.23
CA GLN A 883 -75.71 51.46 21.67
C GLN A 883 -74.71 51.61 20.52
N PHE A 884 -74.91 52.56 19.61
CA PHE A 884 -73.98 52.83 18.52
C PHE A 884 -72.60 53.22 19.04
N TRP A 885 -72.54 54.11 20.02
CA TRP A 885 -71.27 54.50 20.61
C TRP A 885 -70.63 53.34 21.35
N ASN A 886 -71.36 52.50 22.10
CA ASN A 886 -70.80 51.36 22.84
C ASN A 886 -70.13 50.29 21.95
N ASN A 887 -70.33 50.34 20.63
CA ASN A 887 -69.61 49.48 19.68
C ASN A 887 -68.16 49.96 19.45
N GLN A 888 -67.26 49.58 20.36
CA GLN A 888 -65.86 50.02 20.37
C GLN A 888 -65.08 49.59 19.11
N SER A 889 -65.28 48.36 18.62
CA SER A 889 -64.55 47.83 17.46
C SER A 889 -64.87 48.60 16.17
N THR A 890 -66.14 48.99 15.98
CA THR A 890 -66.55 49.80 14.82
C THR A 890 -65.97 51.21 14.90
N PHE A 891 -65.93 51.79 16.10
CA PHE A 891 -65.31 53.11 16.32
C PHE A 891 -63.81 53.10 16.01
N GLU A 892 -63.06 52.11 16.52
CA GLU A 892 -61.63 51.96 16.25
C GLU A 892 -61.35 51.76 14.76
N ALA A 893 -62.15 50.93 14.07
CA ALA A 893 -62.04 50.74 12.63
C ALA A 893 -62.27 52.04 11.85
N VAL A 894 -63.18 52.92 12.27
CA VAL A 894 -63.39 54.23 11.64
C VAL A 894 -62.14 55.11 11.78
N ILE A 895 -61.55 55.15 12.98
CA ILE A 895 -60.32 55.93 13.24
C ILE A 895 -59.15 55.39 12.43
N GLU A 896 -58.96 54.08 12.38
CA GLU A 896 -57.85 53.46 11.66
C GLU A 896 -57.98 53.63 10.14
N ASN A 897 -59.20 53.50 9.60
CA ASN A 897 -59.47 53.77 8.19
C ASN A 897 -59.15 55.23 7.81
N TYR A 898 -59.41 56.19 8.70
CA TYR A 898 -59.02 57.59 8.47
C TYR A 898 -57.50 57.75 8.51
N LYS A 899 -56.81 57.19 9.52
CA LYS A 899 -55.35 57.32 9.70
C LYS A 899 -54.54 56.70 8.56
N SER A 900 -54.92 55.51 8.12
CA SER A 900 -54.25 54.77 7.04
C SER A 900 -54.54 55.31 5.63
N SER A 901 -55.52 56.21 5.48
CA SER A 901 -55.89 56.77 4.19
C SER A 901 -54.87 57.80 3.65
N PRO A 902 -54.64 57.84 2.32
CA PRO A 902 -53.85 58.89 1.68
C PRO A 902 -54.42 60.30 1.92
N ARG A 903 -53.57 61.32 1.90
CA ARG A 903 -53.95 62.72 2.16
C ARG A 903 -55.15 63.24 1.35
N PRO A 904 -55.30 62.96 0.05
CA PRO A 904 -56.50 63.37 -0.70
C PRO A 904 -57.80 62.76 -0.16
N ILE A 905 -57.74 61.51 0.30
CA ILE A 905 -58.89 60.79 0.89
C ILE A 905 -59.15 61.29 2.32
N LYS A 906 -58.12 61.56 3.12
CA LYS A 906 -58.27 62.20 4.44
C LYS A 906 -58.98 63.55 4.35
N ASN A 907 -58.64 64.37 3.36
CA ASN A 907 -59.30 65.66 3.11
C ASN A 907 -60.77 65.48 2.76
N LEU A 908 -61.10 64.44 2.00
CA LEU A 908 -62.46 64.08 1.63
C LEU A 908 -63.30 63.65 2.85
N MET A 909 -62.73 62.84 3.75
CA MET A 909 -63.41 62.33 4.96
C MET A 909 -63.44 63.32 6.13
N LYS A 910 -62.62 64.37 6.11
CA LYS A 910 -62.53 65.33 7.22
C LYS A 910 -63.88 65.95 7.64
N PRO A 911 -64.76 66.40 6.72
CA PRO A 911 -66.03 67.02 7.11
C PRO A 911 -67.00 66.07 7.83
N GLU A 912 -67.05 64.79 7.44
CA GLU A 912 -67.89 63.79 8.13
C GLU A 912 -67.33 63.48 9.52
N MET A 913 -65.99 63.39 9.65
CA MET A 913 -65.34 63.16 10.94
C MET A 913 -65.53 64.35 11.90
N GLN A 914 -65.48 65.58 11.39
CA GLN A 914 -65.77 66.78 12.18
C GLN A 914 -67.21 66.82 12.67
N GLU A 915 -68.17 66.38 11.84
CA GLU A 915 -69.57 66.31 12.25
C GLU A 915 -69.81 65.18 13.26
N LEU A 916 -69.21 64.01 13.06
CA LEU A 916 -69.25 62.91 14.00
C LEU A 916 -68.69 63.31 15.38
N ALA A 917 -67.61 64.10 15.41
CA ALA A 917 -67.01 64.60 16.65
C ALA A 917 -67.96 65.48 17.49
N LYS A 918 -68.89 66.22 16.85
CA LYS A 918 -69.87 67.05 17.55
C LYS A 918 -70.77 66.21 18.47
N TYR A 919 -71.18 65.05 17.98
CA TYR A 919 -72.09 64.13 18.67
C TYR A 919 -71.39 63.07 19.52
N ALA A 920 -70.06 63.00 19.47
CA ALA A 920 -69.30 61.97 20.18
C ALA A 920 -69.19 62.25 21.70
N PRO A 921 -69.26 61.20 22.55
CA PRO A 921 -68.88 61.28 23.96
C PRO A 921 -67.44 61.77 24.14
N PHE A 922 -67.13 62.37 25.29
CA PHE A 922 -65.87 63.11 25.53
C PHE A 922 -64.60 62.39 25.04
N PHE A 923 -64.34 61.15 25.49
CA PHE A 923 -63.14 60.41 25.09
C PHE A 923 -63.11 60.06 23.60
N LYS A 924 -64.27 59.75 23.00
CA LYS A 924 -64.37 59.45 21.56
C LYS A 924 -64.19 60.70 20.72
N ARG A 925 -64.71 61.83 21.18
CA ARG A 925 -64.49 63.15 20.57
C ARG A 925 -63.00 63.48 20.54
N GLN A 926 -62.28 63.28 21.64
CA GLN A 926 -60.83 63.51 21.68
C GLN A 926 -60.07 62.63 20.69
N ALA A 927 -60.41 61.34 20.61
CA ALA A 927 -59.79 60.41 19.66
C ALA A 927 -60.07 60.77 18.19
N ILE A 928 -61.28 61.26 17.85
CA ILE A 928 -61.59 61.75 16.50
C ILE A 928 -60.77 63.01 16.19
N LEU A 929 -60.74 63.98 17.11
CA LEU A 929 -60.04 65.24 16.90
C LEU A 929 -58.50 65.05 16.80
N SER A 930 -57.93 64.12 17.56
CA SER A 930 -56.50 63.79 17.45
C SER A 930 -56.17 63.12 16.12
N ALA A 931 -57.02 62.23 15.63
CA ALA A 931 -56.85 61.61 14.31
C ALA A 931 -56.90 62.66 13.18
N ILE A 932 -57.76 63.69 13.29
CA ILE A 932 -57.84 64.80 12.33
C ILE A 932 -56.58 65.69 12.39
N LYS A 933 -55.94 65.84 13.55
CA LYS A 933 -54.75 66.69 13.75
C LYS A 933 -53.47 66.03 13.23
N ASN A 934 -53.34 64.71 13.36
CA ASN A 934 -52.15 63.96 12.92
C ASN A 934 -52.24 63.65 11.42
N ASN A 935 -51.51 64.43 10.61
CA ASN A 935 -51.60 64.43 9.16
C ASN A 935 -50.51 63.60 8.47
N ASP A 936 -50.06 62.51 9.09
CA ASP A 936 -49.01 61.63 8.55
C ASP A 936 -49.46 60.97 7.23
N GLU A 937 -48.54 60.79 6.29
CA GLU A 937 -48.85 60.26 4.95
C GLU A 937 -49.13 58.74 4.99
N GLY A 938 -50.39 58.36 4.72
CA GLY A 938 -50.74 56.97 4.39
C GLY A 938 -50.35 56.63 2.95
N GLN A 939 -49.98 55.38 2.68
CA GLN A 939 -49.52 54.93 1.36
C GLN A 939 -50.64 54.99 0.30
N SER A 940 -50.40 55.70 -0.82
CA SER A 940 -51.30 55.68 -1.99
C SER A 940 -51.31 54.31 -2.68
N LEU A 941 -52.35 54.03 -3.48
CA LEU A 941 -52.42 52.78 -4.24
C LEU A 941 -51.24 52.66 -5.23
N GLU A 942 -50.79 53.78 -5.80
CA GLU A 942 -49.59 53.83 -6.65
C GLU A 942 -48.31 53.35 -5.93
N HIS A 943 -48.11 53.76 -4.67
CA HIS A 943 -46.94 53.33 -3.88
C HIS A 943 -47.05 51.85 -3.46
N GLY A 944 -48.26 51.38 -3.11
CA GLY A 944 -48.48 49.98 -2.74
C GLY A 944 -48.26 49.00 -3.89
N ILE A 945 -48.63 49.40 -5.13
CA ILE A 945 -48.41 48.60 -6.34
C ILE A 945 -46.91 48.57 -6.71
N GLN A 946 -46.18 49.67 -6.52
CA GLN A 946 -44.73 49.72 -6.74
C GLN A 946 -43.93 48.93 -5.68
N ALA A 947 -44.36 48.96 -4.41
CA ALA A 947 -43.68 48.27 -3.31
C ALA A 947 -43.92 46.74 -3.30
N ARG A 948 -45.14 46.28 -3.64
CA ARG A 948 -45.47 44.84 -3.72
C ARG A 948 -44.92 44.15 -4.96
N ALA A 949 -44.42 44.91 -5.93
CA ALA A 949 -43.91 44.40 -7.19
C ALA A 949 -42.37 44.34 -7.25
N ASN A 950 -41.68 44.36 -6.12
CA ASN A 950 -40.23 44.18 -6.10
C ASN A 950 -39.90 42.67 -6.14
N PRO A 951 -39.46 42.09 -7.28
CA PRO A 951 -39.16 40.67 -7.38
C PRO A 951 -37.77 40.34 -6.78
N LEU A 952 -37.15 41.31 -6.09
CA LEU A 952 -35.75 41.25 -5.66
C LEU A 952 -35.53 40.49 -4.36
N ASP A 953 -36.58 39.96 -3.71
CA ASP A 953 -36.41 39.00 -2.63
C ASP A 953 -36.79 37.60 -3.10
N GLY A 954 -35.84 36.95 -3.78
CA GLY A 954 -35.86 35.51 -4.08
C GLY A 954 -35.68 34.64 -2.83
N ARG A 955 -36.10 35.11 -1.65
CA ARG A 955 -36.28 34.31 -0.44
C ARG A 955 -37.77 34.09 -0.19
N GLN A 956 -38.41 33.35 -1.08
CA GLN A 956 -39.47 32.44 -0.67
C GLN A 956 -38.92 31.04 -0.92
N LYS A 957 -38.66 30.33 0.18
CA LYS A 957 -38.41 28.89 0.17
C LYS A 957 -39.59 28.15 -0.43
#